data_AF-D2VPB3-F1
#
_entry.id   AF-D2VPB3-F1
#
_cell.length_a   1.000
_cell.length_b   1.000
_cell.length_c   1.000
_cell.angle_alpha   90.00
_cell.angle_beta   90.00
_cell.angle_gamma   90.00
#
_symmetry.space_group_name_H-M   'P 1'
#
loop_
_entity.id
_entity.type
_entity.pdbx_description
1 polymer ?
#
loop_
_entity_poly.entity_id
_entity_poly.type
_entity_poly.pdbx_seq_one_letter_code
_entity_poly.pdbx_strand_id
1 'polypeptide(L)'
;MSSPTFDEFIDNCTKQFNELSTSNNTPSSSSNADNVSEKIDQLLERLRSVHSSSSLETTTTTNESKIPSDFILSAPLSDKHLKWFELTQKVLIHKCETLIKQHAQMTHQNQENNSLSEIQDFILQELAPLHEWMKRKCLSIMSNEKIAPQQRFQVQENYLKKSMSDWEQLVGPLLEKLSNLMMEQEYKMEMNSLLKEGQDVISVKFKNKEEGKVVCLNADKAHSGQLLFREEPLCSQVITDSSENPFYAKIDHCHHCMKTIFSEKTIQQFPFIGQIMKDEECKEILSEKLTTAKTFVSCEHCSAVTYCCELCREKSWNQYHSVLCSRDRVTPQLSDSATSSNASKTTDHPITLLERLTVKQHRTAPLLIAKIMATVFTDFLRSLLREYQDIDSSLQNESPSEDVFLVSFSKALHRFERFVQHEEPHPFDSLSAQLIKESIEYAIQDGYFTECSNSAENAEYLKSHAQQISQILNILCSVKQYRSLHGLILQNCSTIHPITELHLAAHEKVQIRNKVCELLHCKNFEEEATRTETLKSLSMKGMGAFAIHNCMNHSCNPNAVSVSDYITHQVSVYASSITPTTDSNLSSSNTDTTTTTTITSNSSTSAALSKGDEILISYIDENLSTDERKKKLKEQYRFDCNCTKCSAK
;
A
#
# COMPACT_ATOMS: atom_id res chain seq x y z
N MET A 1 39.34 -40.15 -28.07
CA MET A 1 39.13 -38.74 -28.48
C MET A 1 39.59 -37.87 -27.34
N SER A 2 40.39 -36.84 -27.63
CA SER A 2 40.84 -35.87 -26.63
C SER A 2 39.64 -35.10 -26.06
N SER A 3 39.61 -34.91 -24.74
CA SER A 3 38.62 -34.06 -24.10
C SER A 3 38.71 -32.63 -24.66
N PRO A 4 37.58 -31.95 -24.91
CA PRO A 4 37.60 -30.59 -25.43
C PRO A 4 38.34 -29.65 -24.48
N THR A 5 39.06 -28.68 -25.05
CA THR A 5 39.66 -27.60 -24.27
C THR A 5 38.58 -26.73 -23.62
N PHE A 6 38.91 -25.99 -22.56
CA PHE A 6 37.96 -25.09 -21.90
C PHE A 6 37.35 -24.05 -22.87
N ASP A 7 38.15 -23.51 -23.79
CA ASP A 7 37.65 -22.55 -24.79
C ASP A 7 36.70 -23.24 -25.79
N GLU A 8 37.01 -24.45 -26.27
CA GLU A 8 36.08 -25.25 -27.10
C GLU A 8 34.79 -25.63 -26.38
N PHE A 9 34.88 -25.90 -25.07
CA PHE A 9 33.71 -26.17 -24.23
C PHE A 9 32.80 -24.94 -24.12
N ILE A 10 33.36 -23.77 -23.80
CA ILE A 10 32.61 -22.51 -23.71
C ILE A 10 32.03 -22.12 -25.07
N ASP A 11 32.76 -22.29 -26.17
CA ASP A 11 32.28 -21.98 -27.52
C ASP A 11 31.11 -22.91 -27.92
N ASN A 12 31.17 -24.20 -27.56
CA ASN A 12 30.09 -25.15 -27.78
C ASN A 12 28.83 -24.76 -26.99
N CYS A 13 28.98 -24.46 -25.69
CA CYS A 13 27.88 -24.00 -24.85
C CYS A 13 27.29 -22.67 -25.35
N THR A 14 28.14 -21.75 -25.83
CA THR A 14 27.70 -20.48 -26.44
C THR A 14 26.90 -20.70 -27.71
N LYS A 15 27.35 -21.60 -28.59
CA LYS A 15 26.62 -21.95 -29.82
C LYS A 15 25.26 -22.55 -29.50
N GLN A 16 25.21 -23.50 -28.57
CA GLN A 16 23.96 -24.12 -28.11
C GLN A 16 23.00 -23.08 -27.51
N PHE A 17 23.51 -22.13 -26.71
CA PHE A 17 22.71 -21.04 -26.17
C PHE A 17 22.13 -20.13 -27.28
N ASN A 18 22.92 -19.78 -28.29
CA ASN A 18 22.47 -18.93 -29.40
C ASN A 18 21.39 -19.63 -30.25
N GLU A 19 21.47 -20.94 -30.42
CA GLU A 19 20.42 -21.74 -31.08
C GLU A 19 19.12 -21.75 -30.26
N LEU A 20 19.22 -21.86 -28.93
CA LEU A 20 18.05 -21.82 -28.03
C LEU A 20 17.40 -20.43 -27.96
N SER A 21 18.20 -19.37 -27.86
CA SER A 21 17.68 -18.00 -27.74
C SER A 21 16.98 -17.50 -29.00
N THR A 22 17.41 -17.94 -30.18
CA THR A 22 16.77 -17.59 -31.47
C THR A 22 15.47 -18.36 -31.72
N SER A 23 15.34 -19.58 -31.21
CA SER A 23 14.13 -20.42 -31.36
C SER A 23 12.89 -19.91 -30.59
N ASN A 24 13.09 -19.05 -29.58
CA ASN A 24 12.04 -18.48 -28.73
C ASN A 24 11.30 -17.26 -29.34
N ASN A 25 11.61 -16.85 -30.57
CA ASN A 25 10.99 -15.68 -31.21
C ASN A 25 9.72 -15.97 -32.03
N THR A 26 9.24 -17.22 -32.07
CA THR A 26 7.97 -17.58 -32.73
C THR A 26 7.05 -18.37 -31.79
N PRO A 27 5.88 -17.81 -31.38
CA PRO A 27 4.99 -18.46 -30.44
C PRO A 27 4.08 -19.44 -31.17
N SER A 28 4.32 -20.75 -31.01
CA SER A 28 3.31 -21.75 -31.34
C SER A 28 3.40 -22.95 -30.40
N SER A 29 2.40 -23.07 -29.52
CA SER A 29 2.15 -24.13 -28.53
C SER A 29 2.98 -24.14 -27.24
N SER A 30 2.31 -24.45 -26.12
CA SER A 30 2.90 -24.66 -24.77
C SER A 30 3.98 -25.75 -24.76
N SER A 31 3.80 -26.80 -25.56
CA SER A 31 4.74 -27.92 -25.68
C SER A 31 6.16 -27.53 -26.13
N ASN A 32 6.30 -26.42 -26.85
CA ASN A 32 7.60 -25.95 -27.36
C ASN A 32 8.37 -25.16 -26.29
N ALA A 33 7.67 -24.46 -25.39
CA ALA A 33 8.28 -23.68 -24.32
C ALA A 33 8.90 -24.58 -23.24
N ASP A 34 8.22 -25.67 -22.86
CA ASP A 34 8.72 -26.63 -21.87
C ASP A 34 9.98 -27.36 -22.36
N ASN A 35 10.03 -27.69 -23.66
CA ASN A 35 11.20 -28.29 -24.32
C ASN A 35 12.42 -27.33 -24.35
N VAL A 36 12.19 -26.03 -24.56
CA VAL A 36 13.27 -25.02 -24.47
C VAL A 36 13.75 -24.87 -23.03
N SER A 37 12.82 -24.86 -22.07
CA SER A 37 13.10 -24.78 -20.64
C SER A 37 14.02 -25.92 -20.17
N GLU A 38 13.70 -27.16 -20.56
CA GLU A 38 14.49 -28.36 -20.24
C GLU A 38 15.90 -28.33 -20.87
N LYS A 39 16.01 -27.86 -22.13
CA LYS A 39 17.32 -27.71 -22.80
C LYS A 39 18.20 -26.65 -22.16
N ILE A 40 17.61 -25.59 -21.60
CA ILE A 40 18.34 -24.59 -20.82
C ILE A 40 18.84 -25.21 -19.52
N ASP A 41 18.03 -26.03 -18.84
CA ASP A 41 18.46 -26.71 -17.60
C ASP A 41 19.62 -27.67 -17.85
N GLN A 42 19.58 -28.42 -18.96
CA GLN A 42 20.70 -29.26 -19.40
C GLN A 42 21.97 -28.45 -19.70
N LEU A 43 21.84 -27.24 -20.26
CA LEU A 43 22.97 -26.35 -20.52
C LEU A 43 23.55 -25.78 -19.21
N LEU A 44 22.69 -25.38 -18.26
CA LEU A 44 23.10 -24.93 -16.93
C LEU A 44 23.83 -26.03 -16.18
N GLU A 45 23.33 -27.26 -16.23
CA GLU A 45 23.99 -28.40 -15.56
C GLU A 45 25.38 -28.66 -16.14
N ARG A 46 25.54 -28.54 -17.47
CA ARG A 46 26.86 -28.61 -18.11
C ARG A 46 27.80 -27.48 -17.65
N LEU A 47 27.29 -26.25 -17.52
CA LEU A 47 28.07 -25.11 -17.05
C LEU A 47 28.46 -25.22 -15.57
N ARG A 48 27.67 -25.92 -14.76
CA ARG A 48 27.99 -26.31 -13.38
C ARG A 48 29.02 -27.44 -13.33
N SER A 49 28.92 -28.43 -14.23
CA SER A 49 29.73 -29.65 -14.25
C SER A 49 31.15 -29.47 -14.82
N VAL A 50 31.73 -28.27 -14.76
CA VAL A 50 33.02 -27.93 -15.39
C VAL A 50 34.23 -28.74 -14.84
N HIS A 51 34.05 -29.71 -13.93
CA HIS A 51 35.12 -30.63 -13.49
C HIS A 51 34.76 -32.13 -13.52
N SER A 52 35.58 -32.93 -14.21
CA SER A 52 35.86 -34.34 -13.85
C SER A 52 37.19 -34.87 -14.44
N SER A 53 38.25 -34.05 -14.49
CA SER A 53 39.58 -34.54 -14.87
C SER A 53 40.75 -33.88 -14.13
N SER A 54 40.67 -33.76 -12.81
CA SER A 54 41.85 -33.83 -11.93
C SER A 54 41.42 -33.99 -10.48
N SER A 55 41.85 -35.09 -9.87
CA SER A 55 41.61 -35.46 -8.47
C SER A 55 42.38 -34.57 -7.49
N LEU A 56 41.69 -33.94 -6.53
CA LEU A 56 41.75 -34.25 -5.08
C LEU A 56 40.94 -33.24 -4.26
N GLU A 57 40.45 -33.75 -3.12
CA GLU A 57 39.98 -33.06 -1.90
C GLU A 57 38.49 -32.72 -1.73
N THR A 58 38.07 -33.05 -0.50
CA THR A 58 36.74 -33.26 0.03
C THR A 58 36.37 -32.20 1.06
N THR A 59 35.06 -31.92 1.14
CA THR A 59 34.27 -31.45 2.29
C THR A 59 34.50 -30.05 2.85
N THR A 60 33.57 -29.14 2.52
CA THR A 60 32.86 -28.28 3.50
C THR A 60 31.46 -27.96 2.98
N THR A 61 30.45 -28.21 3.82
CA THR A 61 29.03 -27.92 3.59
C THR A 61 28.74 -26.43 3.83
N THR A 62 28.70 -25.66 2.75
CA THR A 62 27.98 -24.38 2.61
C THR A 62 27.46 -24.32 1.17
N ASN A 63 26.55 -23.40 0.83
CA ASN A 63 25.88 -23.24 -0.48
C ASN A 63 26.79 -23.05 -1.73
N GLU A 64 28.07 -23.41 -1.65
CA GLU A 64 29.10 -23.37 -2.71
C GLU A 64 29.02 -24.55 -3.70
N SER A 65 28.06 -25.49 -3.54
CA SER A 65 27.92 -26.71 -4.36
C SER A 65 27.59 -26.48 -5.84
N LYS A 66 27.25 -25.26 -6.24
CA LYS A 66 26.89 -24.89 -7.63
C LYS A 66 28.02 -24.19 -8.40
N ILE A 67 29.18 -23.96 -7.77
CA ILE A 67 30.31 -23.25 -8.36
C ILE A 67 31.47 -24.24 -8.57
N PRO A 68 32.16 -24.24 -9.74
CA PRO A 68 33.16 -25.28 -10.01
C PRO A 68 34.37 -25.16 -9.06
N SER A 69 34.84 -26.30 -8.53
CA SER A 69 35.87 -26.39 -7.47
C SER A 69 37.26 -25.87 -7.85
N ASP A 70 37.66 -25.84 -9.13
CA ASP A 70 38.98 -25.31 -9.54
C ASP A 70 39.04 -23.77 -9.50
N PHE A 71 37.92 -23.11 -9.22
CA PHE A 71 37.84 -21.68 -8.98
C PHE A 71 38.23 -21.31 -7.53
N ILE A 72 39.24 -21.99 -6.98
CA ILE A 72 39.80 -21.73 -5.65
C ILE A 72 40.08 -20.24 -5.52
N LEU A 73 39.58 -19.59 -4.46
CA LEU A 73 39.69 -18.13 -4.24
C LEU A 73 41.12 -17.56 -4.41
N SER A 74 42.16 -18.40 -4.29
CA SER A 74 43.58 -18.05 -4.40
C SER A 74 44.16 -17.96 -5.83
N ALA A 75 43.53 -18.54 -6.86
CA ALA A 75 44.03 -18.49 -8.24
C ALA A 75 43.76 -17.13 -8.93
N PRO A 76 44.63 -16.64 -9.83
CA PRO A 76 44.41 -15.38 -10.55
C PRO A 76 43.21 -15.46 -11.51
N LEU A 77 42.40 -14.39 -11.57
CA LEU A 77 41.34 -14.24 -12.57
C LEU A 77 41.96 -14.23 -13.98
N SER A 78 41.35 -14.98 -14.89
CA SER A 78 41.74 -15.04 -16.30
C SER A 78 40.54 -14.78 -17.20
N ASP A 79 40.76 -14.48 -18.48
CA ASP A 79 39.69 -14.28 -19.46
C ASP A 79 38.71 -15.47 -19.53
N LYS A 80 39.19 -16.69 -19.27
CA LYS A 80 38.38 -17.91 -19.12
C LYS A 80 37.28 -17.79 -18.05
N HIS A 81 37.61 -17.21 -16.90
CA HIS A 81 36.66 -16.98 -15.81
C HIS A 81 35.57 -15.98 -16.22
N LEU A 82 35.97 -14.95 -16.97
CA LEU A 82 35.05 -13.93 -17.45
C LEU A 82 34.10 -14.49 -18.51
N LYS A 83 34.61 -15.25 -19.49
CA LYS A 83 33.78 -15.90 -20.50
C LYS A 83 32.75 -16.85 -19.88
N TRP A 84 33.15 -17.64 -18.88
CA TRP A 84 32.23 -18.53 -18.16
C TRP A 84 31.19 -17.74 -17.37
N PHE A 85 31.59 -16.69 -16.65
CA PHE A 85 30.66 -15.83 -15.91
C PHE A 85 29.64 -15.20 -16.86
N GLU A 86 30.09 -14.59 -17.96
CA GLU A 86 29.22 -13.94 -18.94
C GLU A 86 28.23 -14.92 -19.58
N LEU A 87 28.70 -16.10 -19.97
CA LEU A 87 27.84 -17.12 -20.57
C LEU A 87 26.83 -17.65 -19.55
N THR A 88 27.27 -17.99 -18.35
CA THR A 88 26.40 -18.52 -17.28
C THR A 88 25.34 -17.49 -16.89
N GLN A 89 25.74 -16.22 -16.73
CA GLN A 89 24.82 -15.12 -16.45
C GLN A 89 23.77 -14.98 -17.56
N LYS A 90 24.18 -15.00 -18.84
CA LYS A 90 23.25 -14.91 -19.99
C LYS A 90 22.25 -16.07 -20.01
N VAL A 91 22.70 -17.29 -19.75
CA VAL A 91 21.84 -18.47 -19.72
C VAL A 91 20.83 -18.38 -18.57
N LEU A 92 21.27 -17.97 -17.38
CA LEU A 92 20.40 -17.76 -16.21
C LEU A 92 19.36 -16.66 -16.44
N ILE A 93 19.76 -15.51 -17.00
CA ILE A 93 18.83 -14.42 -17.33
C ILE A 93 17.80 -14.89 -18.34
N HIS A 94 18.22 -15.58 -19.42
CA HIS A 94 17.31 -16.11 -20.43
C HIS A 94 16.32 -17.14 -19.88
N LYS A 95 16.75 -17.97 -18.92
CA LYS A 95 15.86 -18.88 -18.18
C LYS A 95 14.79 -18.09 -17.43
N CYS A 96 15.19 -17.08 -16.66
CA CYS A 96 14.26 -16.24 -15.91
C CYS A 96 13.25 -15.53 -16.83
N GLU A 97 13.72 -14.96 -17.95
CA GLU A 97 12.84 -14.32 -18.93
C GLU A 97 11.84 -15.32 -19.54
N THR A 98 12.27 -16.56 -19.78
CA THR A 98 11.41 -17.63 -20.29
C THR A 98 10.35 -18.02 -19.26
N LEU A 99 10.73 -18.22 -17.99
CA LEU A 99 9.80 -18.53 -16.91
C LEU A 99 8.77 -17.40 -16.71
N ILE A 100 9.20 -16.14 -16.74
CA ILE A 100 8.31 -14.98 -16.65
C ILE A 100 7.33 -14.94 -17.83
N LYS A 101 7.79 -15.22 -19.06
CA LYS A 101 6.92 -15.30 -20.24
C LYS A 101 5.91 -16.45 -20.13
N GLN A 102 6.33 -17.61 -19.65
CA GLN A 102 5.44 -18.76 -19.43
C GLN A 102 4.36 -18.41 -18.40
N HIS A 103 4.73 -17.82 -17.27
CA HIS A 103 3.78 -17.38 -16.24
C HIS A 103 2.76 -16.39 -16.83
N ALA A 104 3.20 -15.37 -17.57
CA ALA A 104 2.29 -14.41 -18.21
C ALA A 104 1.28 -15.08 -19.18
N GLN A 105 1.70 -16.09 -19.95
CA GLN A 105 0.82 -16.85 -20.85
C GLN A 105 -0.19 -17.71 -20.08
N MET A 106 0.23 -18.33 -18.98
CA MET A 106 -0.60 -19.20 -18.15
C MET A 106 -1.65 -18.40 -17.36
N THR A 107 -1.29 -17.20 -16.88
CA THR A 107 -2.24 -16.27 -16.23
C THR A 107 -3.35 -15.82 -17.18
N HIS A 108 -3.07 -15.70 -18.48
CA HIS A 108 -4.10 -15.46 -19.50
C HIS A 108 -5.01 -16.67 -19.75
N GLN A 109 -4.56 -17.88 -19.41
CA GLN A 109 -5.28 -19.13 -19.63
C GLN A 109 -5.92 -19.70 -18.35
N ASN A 110 -5.84 -18.99 -17.21
CA ASN A 110 -6.30 -19.45 -15.88
C ASN A 110 -5.71 -20.82 -15.47
N GLN A 111 -4.44 -21.08 -15.80
CA GLN A 111 -3.72 -22.27 -15.36
C GLN A 111 -2.56 -21.86 -14.44
N GLU A 112 -2.42 -22.50 -13.27
CA GLU A 112 -1.30 -22.26 -12.33
C GLU A 112 -0.32 -23.43 -12.44
N ASN A 113 0.82 -23.25 -13.12
CA ASN A 113 1.85 -24.29 -13.19
C ASN A 113 3.23 -23.86 -12.66
N ASN A 114 3.50 -22.55 -12.53
CA ASN A 114 4.71 -22.03 -11.86
C ASN A 114 4.35 -20.80 -11.02
N SER A 115 4.71 -20.80 -9.73
CA SER A 115 4.47 -19.65 -8.85
C SER A 115 5.53 -18.57 -9.09
N LEU A 116 5.16 -17.28 -8.98
CA LEU A 116 6.16 -16.19 -9.06
C LEU A 116 7.25 -16.33 -7.99
N SER A 117 6.94 -16.97 -6.87
CA SER A 117 7.89 -17.33 -5.81
C SER A 117 9.01 -18.25 -6.32
N GLU A 118 8.69 -19.25 -7.13
CA GLU A 118 9.72 -20.16 -7.69
C GLU A 118 10.70 -19.42 -8.61
N ILE A 119 10.21 -18.43 -9.36
CA ILE A 119 11.06 -17.58 -10.20
C ILE A 119 11.97 -16.71 -9.32
N GLN A 120 11.42 -16.15 -8.23
CA GLN A 120 12.19 -15.37 -7.25
C GLN A 120 13.28 -16.22 -6.60
N ASP A 121 12.92 -17.41 -6.14
CA ASP A 121 13.85 -18.36 -5.53
C ASP A 121 14.95 -18.76 -6.51
N PHE A 122 14.62 -19.00 -7.78
CA PHE A 122 15.62 -19.27 -8.80
C PHE A 122 16.62 -18.11 -8.96
N ILE A 123 16.17 -16.86 -9.00
CA ILE A 123 17.07 -15.68 -9.08
C ILE A 123 17.96 -15.61 -7.83
N LEU A 124 17.39 -15.80 -6.64
CA LEU A 124 18.10 -15.72 -5.37
C LEU A 124 19.09 -16.89 -5.18
N GLN A 125 18.80 -18.08 -5.72
CA GLN A 125 19.61 -19.28 -5.55
C GLN A 125 20.65 -19.50 -6.65
N GLU A 126 20.51 -18.87 -7.82
CA GLU A 126 21.41 -19.09 -8.96
C GLU A 126 22.15 -17.80 -9.36
N LEU A 127 21.41 -16.71 -9.57
CA LEU A 127 21.97 -15.48 -10.13
C LEU A 127 22.69 -14.64 -9.08
N ALA A 128 22.11 -14.51 -7.88
CA ALA A 128 22.76 -13.80 -6.78
C ALA A 128 24.09 -14.45 -6.33
N PRO A 129 24.16 -15.79 -6.16
CA PRO A 129 25.43 -16.45 -5.82
C PRO A 129 26.51 -16.33 -6.89
N LEU A 130 26.14 -16.31 -8.18
CA LEU A 130 27.09 -16.09 -9.28
C LEU A 130 27.79 -14.73 -9.18
N HIS A 131 27.02 -13.66 -8.95
CA HIS A 131 27.57 -12.31 -8.79
C HIS A 131 28.33 -12.14 -7.47
N GLU A 132 27.84 -12.72 -6.37
CA GLU A 132 28.53 -12.71 -5.09
C GLU A 132 29.87 -13.45 -5.16
N TRP A 133 29.91 -14.58 -5.88
CA TRP A 133 31.15 -15.29 -6.15
C TRP A 133 32.16 -14.42 -6.92
N MET A 134 31.73 -13.79 -8.01
CA MET A 134 32.59 -12.89 -8.79
C MET A 134 33.13 -11.75 -7.93
N LYS A 135 32.29 -11.15 -7.09
CA LYS A 135 32.66 -10.10 -6.15
C LYS A 135 33.69 -10.59 -5.12
N ARG A 136 33.43 -11.71 -4.44
CA ARG A 136 34.36 -12.30 -3.46
C ARG A 136 35.71 -12.65 -4.09
N LYS A 137 35.69 -13.17 -5.31
CA LYS A 137 36.90 -13.50 -6.07
C LYS A 137 37.72 -12.25 -6.40
N CYS A 138 37.08 -11.18 -6.87
CA CYS A 138 37.74 -9.89 -7.11
C CYS A 138 38.33 -9.30 -5.82
N LEU A 139 37.57 -9.31 -4.72
CA LEU A 139 38.00 -8.77 -3.43
C LEU A 139 39.19 -9.57 -2.85
N SER A 140 39.16 -10.91 -2.95
CA SER A 140 40.30 -11.77 -2.56
C SER A 140 41.59 -11.35 -3.29
N ILE A 141 41.52 -11.16 -4.61
CA ILE A 141 42.68 -10.74 -5.42
C ILE A 141 43.14 -9.31 -5.06
N MET A 142 42.20 -8.39 -4.84
CA MET A 142 42.50 -7.00 -4.47
C MET A 142 43.15 -6.89 -3.08
N SER A 143 42.75 -7.74 -2.14
CA SER A 143 43.29 -7.79 -0.77
C SER A 143 44.67 -8.45 -0.67
N ASN A 144 45.12 -9.18 -1.70
CA ASN A 144 46.37 -9.92 -1.65
C ASN A 144 47.58 -9.03 -1.98
N GLU A 145 48.35 -8.68 -0.95
CA GLU A 145 49.53 -7.81 -1.05
C GLU A 145 50.62 -8.32 -2.01
N LYS A 146 50.64 -9.63 -2.31
CA LYS A 146 51.63 -10.25 -3.21
C LYS A 146 51.34 -10.03 -4.70
N ILE A 147 50.14 -9.57 -5.06
CA ILE A 147 49.73 -9.33 -6.44
C ILE A 147 50.11 -7.90 -6.86
N ALA A 148 50.66 -7.73 -8.06
CA ALA A 148 51.12 -6.42 -8.53
C ALA A 148 49.97 -5.38 -8.59
N PRO A 149 50.19 -4.11 -8.21
CA PRO A 149 49.15 -3.07 -8.23
C PRO A 149 48.42 -2.92 -9.57
N GLN A 150 49.15 -3.07 -10.69
CA GLN A 150 48.58 -3.02 -12.04
C GLN A 150 47.58 -4.15 -12.30
N GLN A 151 47.87 -5.36 -11.81
CA GLN A 151 46.96 -6.50 -11.92
C GLN A 151 45.71 -6.32 -11.06
N ARG A 152 45.85 -5.74 -9.85
CA ARG A 152 44.69 -5.42 -9.00
C ARG A 152 43.78 -4.37 -9.63
N PHE A 153 44.36 -3.34 -10.25
CA PHE A 153 43.62 -2.33 -11.00
C PHE A 153 42.86 -2.94 -12.19
N GLN A 154 43.50 -3.83 -12.96
CA GLN A 154 42.82 -4.56 -14.04
C GLN A 154 41.66 -5.43 -13.54
N VAL A 155 41.81 -6.09 -12.40
CA VAL A 155 40.73 -6.89 -11.78
C VAL A 155 39.56 -6.01 -11.35
N GLN A 156 39.84 -4.87 -10.73
CA GLN A 156 38.82 -3.91 -10.34
C GLN A 156 38.05 -3.35 -11.55
N GLU A 157 38.77 -2.89 -12.59
CA GLU A 157 38.16 -2.28 -13.77
C GLU A 157 37.44 -3.30 -14.66
N ASN A 158 38.06 -4.44 -14.95
CA ASN A 158 37.54 -5.35 -15.97
C ASN A 158 36.53 -6.36 -15.43
N TYR A 159 36.54 -6.65 -14.13
CA TYR A 159 35.75 -7.74 -13.55
C TYR A 159 34.78 -7.25 -12.48
N LEU A 160 35.27 -6.53 -11.46
CA LEU A 160 34.39 -6.07 -10.36
C LEU A 160 33.39 -5.02 -10.86
N LYS A 161 33.86 -3.97 -11.54
CA LYS A 161 32.97 -2.96 -12.14
C LYS A 161 32.01 -3.58 -13.14
N LYS A 162 32.47 -4.53 -13.95
CA LYS A 162 31.62 -5.25 -14.90
C LYS A 162 30.52 -6.04 -14.20
N SER A 163 30.84 -6.85 -13.20
CA SER A 163 29.83 -7.60 -12.42
C SER A 163 28.80 -6.68 -11.76
N MET A 164 29.22 -5.52 -11.25
CA MET A 164 28.29 -4.52 -10.69
C MET A 164 27.42 -3.87 -11.77
N SER A 165 28.02 -3.48 -12.89
CA SER A 165 27.30 -2.91 -14.04
C SER A 165 26.31 -3.91 -14.63
N ASP A 166 26.70 -5.16 -14.82
CA ASP A 166 25.86 -6.21 -15.36
C ASP A 166 24.72 -6.55 -14.39
N TRP A 167 24.94 -6.47 -13.07
CA TRP A 167 23.87 -6.57 -12.09
C TRP A 167 22.83 -5.45 -12.28
N GLU A 168 23.28 -4.20 -12.35
CA GLU A 168 22.40 -3.05 -12.52
C GLU A 168 21.64 -3.06 -13.85
N GLN A 169 22.32 -3.45 -14.94
CA GLN A 169 21.78 -3.36 -16.31
C GLN A 169 20.98 -4.59 -16.72
N LEU A 170 21.28 -5.78 -16.20
CA LEU A 170 20.65 -7.03 -16.63
C LEU A 170 19.77 -7.65 -15.54
N VAL A 171 20.25 -7.68 -14.30
CA VAL A 171 19.53 -8.32 -13.18
C VAL A 171 18.50 -7.37 -12.56
N GLY A 172 18.84 -6.10 -12.40
CA GLY A 172 17.95 -5.06 -11.88
C GLY A 172 16.61 -4.99 -12.61
N PRO A 173 16.58 -4.88 -13.96
CA PRO A 173 15.33 -4.86 -14.72
C PRO A 173 14.51 -6.14 -14.60
N LEU A 174 15.17 -7.29 -14.46
CA LEU A 174 14.51 -8.58 -14.29
C LEU A 174 13.82 -8.68 -12.92
N LEU A 175 14.52 -8.30 -11.85
CA LEU A 175 13.97 -8.23 -10.49
C LEU A 175 12.83 -7.22 -10.40
N GLU A 176 12.96 -6.07 -11.05
CA GLU A 176 11.91 -5.07 -11.14
C GLU A 176 10.66 -5.64 -11.84
N LYS A 177 10.84 -6.32 -12.98
CA LYS A 177 9.74 -6.97 -13.69
C LYS A 177 9.05 -8.05 -12.86
N LEU A 178 9.82 -8.88 -12.14
CA LEU A 178 9.27 -9.91 -11.27
C LEU A 178 8.49 -9.30 -10.10
N SER A 179 9.07 -8.30 -9.43
CA SER A 179 8.41 -7.57 -8.35
C SER A 179 7.08 -6.96 -8.81
N ASN A 180 7.05 -6.37 -10.01
CA ASN A 180 5.82 -5.83 -10.59
C ASN A 180 4.73 -6.89 -10.80
N LEU A 181 5.10 -8.06 -11.32
CA LEU A 181 4.15 -9.17 -11.49
C LEU A 181 3.65 -9.71 -10.15
N MET A 182 4.52 -9.77 -9.13
CA MET A 182 4.14 -10.20 -7.79
C MET A 182 3.14 -9.23 -7.18
N MET A 183 3.39 -7.91 -7.28
CA MET A 183 2.43 -6.89 -6.85
C MET A 183 1.09 -7.03 -7.58
N GLU A 184 1.10 -7.24 -8.91
CA GLU A 184 -0.13 -7.44 -9.69
C GLU A 184 -0.91 -8.68 -9.23
N GLN A 185 -0.21 -9.79 -8.93
CA GLN A 185 -0.82 -11.02 -8.42
C GLN A 185 -1.41 -10.79 -7.02
N GLU A 186 -0.69 -10.11 -6.13
CA GLU A 186 -1.16 -9.76 -4.79
C GLU A 186 -2.43 -8.93 -4.85
N TYR A 187 -2.45 -7.84 -5.63
CA TYR A 187 -3.67 -7.04 -5.79
C TYR A 187 -4.81 -7.87 -6.36
N LYS A 188 -4.57 -8.72 -7.37
CA LYS A 188 -5.59 -9.60 -7.94
C LYS A 188 -6.22 -10.51 -6.88
N MET A 189 -5.43 -11.05 -5.96
CA MET A 189 -5.92 -11.86 -4.84
C MET A 189 -6.66 -11.00 -3.80
N GLU A 190 -6.14 -9.80 -3.51
CA GLU A 190 -6.69 -8.91 -2.50
C GLU A 190 -7.94 -8.13 -2.95
N MET A 191 -8.20 -7.98 -4.26
CA MET A 191 -9.34 -7.19 -4.77
C MET A 191 -10.67 -7.60 -4.14
N ASN A 192 -10.88 -8.90 -3.92
CA ASN A 192 -12.08 -9.43 -3.26
C ASN A 192 -12.23 -8.95 -1.81
N SER A 193 -11.12 -8.70 -1.12
CA SER A 193 -11.11 -8.19 0.25
C SER A 193 -11.17 -6.66 0.32
N LEU A 194 -10.57 -5.97 -0.66
CA LEU A 194 -10.43 -4.51 -0.69
C LEU A 194 -11.66 -3.81 -1.28
N LEU A 195 -12.27 -4.38 -2.30
CA LEU A 195 -13.44 -3.82 -2.97
C LEU A 195 -14.74 -4.40 -2.43
N LYS A 196 -15.77 -3.56 -2.40
CA LYS A 196 -17.16 -4.01 -2.23
C LYS A 196 -17.77 -4.48 -3.54
N GLU A 197 -17.42 -3.82 -4.63
CA GLU A 197 -17.98 -4.05 -5.96
C GLU A 197 -16.95 -3.66 -7.03
N GLY A 198 -16.96 -4.35 -8.18
CA GLY A 198 -16.12 -4.03 -9.33
C GLY A 198 -14.81 -4.82 -9.44
N GLN A 199 -14.66 -5.91 -8.68
CA GLN A 199 -13.45 -6.75 -8.65
C GLN A 199 -13.03 -7.25 -10.03
N ASP A 200 -13.99 -7.64 -10.88
CA ASP A 200 -13.73 -8.12 -12.25
C ASP A 200 -13.64 -6.98 -13.29
N VAL A 201 -14.01 -5.75 -12.91
CA VAL A 201 -14.15 -4.61 -13.82
C VAL A 201 -12.82 -3.88 -14.02
N ILE A 202 -11.95 -3.88 -13.00
CA ILE A 202 -10.69 -3.16 -13.01
C ILE A 202 -9.49 -4.07 -12.71
N SER A 203 -8.28 -3.56 -12.93
CA SER A 203 -7.03 -4.20 -12.54
C SER A 203 -6.04 -3.14 -12.06
N VAL A 204 -5.22 -3.47 -11.07
CA VAL A 204 -4.12 -2.59 -10.62
C VAL A 204 -2.83 -3.12 -11.23
N LYS A 205 -2.04 -2.23 -11.84
CA LYS A 205 -0.77 -2.56 -12.50
C LYS A 205 0.33 -1.61 -12.08
N PHE A 206 1.58 -2.04 -12.17
CA PHE A 206 2.71 -1.13 -12.01
C PHE A 206 3.15 -0.62 -13.39
N LYS A 207 3.14 0.69 -13.60
CA LYS A 207 3.48 1.30 -14.89
C LYS A 207 4.99 1.53 -15.02
N ASN A 208 5.59 2.24 -14.06
CA ASN A 208 7.03 2.49 -13.97
C ASN A 208 7.38 3.19 -12.63
N LYS A 209 8.66 3.44 -12.37
CA LYS A 209 9.15 4.13 -11.15
C LYS A 209 8.65 5.57 -10.98
N GLU A 210 8.31 6.26 -12.07
CA GLU A 210 7.88 7.68 -12.03
C GLU A 210 6.38 7.81 -11.76
N GLU A 211 5.55 7.00 -12.42
CA GLU A 211 4.09 7.03 -12.33
C GLU A 211 3.54 6.07 -11.25
N GLY A 212 4.31 5.04 -10.90
CA GLY A 212 3.98 4.05 -9.89
C GLY A 212 2.87 3.10 -10.34
N LYS A 213 1.92 2.84 -9.43
CA LYS A 213 0.76 1.99 -9.66
C LYS A 213 -0.30 2.76 -10.48
N VAL A 214 -1.04 2.04 -11.31
CA VAL A 214 -2.16 2.54 -12.12
C VAL A 214 -3.36 1.62 -12.01
N VAL A 215 -4.55 2.18 -12.17
CA VAL A 215 -5.79 1.41 -12.28
C VAL A 215 -6.20 1.39 -13.75
N CYS A 216 -6.41 0.20 -14.30
CA CYS A 216 -6.83 0.00 -15.69
C CYS A 216 -8.19 -0.69 -15.74
N LEU A 217 -8.96 -0.41 -16.79
CA LEU A 217 -10.16 -1.18 -17.08
C LEU A 217 -9.80 -2.62 -17.45
N ASN A 218 -10.40 -3.60 -16.78
CA ASN A 218 -10.27 -5.02 -17.09
C ASN A 218 -11.47 -5.56 -17.89
N ALA A 219 -12.64 -4.95 -17.74
CA ALA A 219 -13.81 -5.21 -18.58
C ALA A 219 -13.55 -4.82 -20.04
N ASP A 220 -14.24 -5.48 -20.98
CA ASP A 220 -14.06 -5.23 -22.41
C ASP A 220 -14.38 -3.78 -22.79
N LYS A 221 -15.46 -3.24 -22.22
CA LYS A 221 -15.88 -1.84 -22.35
C LYS A 221 -16.56 -1.33 -21.09
N ALA A 222 -16.44 -0.02 -20.84
CA ALA A 222 -17.26 0.69 -19.86
C ALA A 222 -17.89 1.96 -20.46
N HIS A 223 -19.19 2.14 -20.20
CA HIS A 223 -19.96 3.28 -20.70
C HIS A 223 -20.00 4.42 -19.69
N SER A 224 -20.19 5.65 -20.17
CA SER A 224 -20.35 6.82 -19.30
C SER A 224 -21.49 6.62 -18.30
N GLY A 225 -21.24 6.97 -17.04
CA GLY A 225 -22.14 6.74 -15.91
C GLY A 225 -22.09 5.34 -15.29
N GLN A 226 -21.35 4.40 -15.88
CA GLN A 226 -21.20 3.04 -15.33
C GLN A 226 -20.33 3.05 -14.07
N LEU A 227 -20.78 2.39 -13.01
CA LEU A 227 -19.98 2.12 -11.82
C LEU A 227 -18.81 1.20 -12.20
N LEU A 228 -17.59 1.64 -11.94
CA LEU A 228 -16.37 0.87 -12.16
C LEU A 228 -16.05 0.03 -10.93
N PHE A 229 -15.95 0.67 -9.77
CA PHE A 229 -15.72 -0.01 -8.50
C PHE A 229 -16.14 0.83 -7.30
N ARG A 230 -16.27 0.16 -6.15
CA ARG A 230 -16.53 0.78 -4.85
C ARG A 230 -15.57 0.27 -3.78
N GLU A 231 -14.99 1.19 -3.02
CA GLU A 231 -13.95 0.90 -2.03
C GLU A 231 -14.24 1.56 -0.67
N GLU A 232 -13.98 0.82 0.42
CA GLU A 232 -13.93 1.37 1.78
C GLU A 232 -12.49 1.83 2.09
N PRO A 233 -12.28 2.94 2.83
CA PRO A 233 -10.94 3.32 3.23
C PRO A 233 -10.33 2.24 4.14
N LEU A 234 -9.05 1.93 3.93
CA LEU A 234 -8.25 1.10 4.86
C LEU A 234 -8.19 1.75 6.24
N CYS A 235 -8.02 3.07 6.25
CA CYS A 235 -8.03 3.91 7.45
C CYS A 235 -8.61 5.27 7.11
N SER A 236 -9.42 5.81 8.01
CA SER A 236 -9.99 7.15 7.90
C SER A 236 -9.79 7.96 9.18
N GLN A 237 -9.64 9.26 9.03
CA GLN A 237 -9.44 10.18 10.14
C GLN A 237 -10.13 11.52 9.87
N VAL A 238 -10.93 11.98 10.83
CA VAL A 238 -11.54 13.31 10.77
C VAL A 238 -10.44 14.38 10.85
N ILE A 239 -10.59 15.43 10.05
CA ILE A 239 -9.70 16.58 10.09
C ILE A 239 -9.90 17.33 11.39
N THR A 240 -8.84 17.45 12.18
CA THR A 240 -8.91 18.09 13.50
C THR A 240 -8.69 19.59 13.45
N ASP A 241 -8.41 20.14 12.26
CA ASP A 241 -8.24 21.57 12.06
C ASP A 241 -9.59 22.30 12.16
N SER A 242 -9.66 23.28 13.06
CA SER A 242 -10.84 24.11 13.26
C SER A 242 -11.19 25.00 12.07
N SER A 243 -10.23 25.27 11.16
CA SER A 243 -10.54 25.99 9.92
C SER A 243 -11.44 25.19 8.98
N GLU A 244 -11.30 23.86 9.01
CA GLU A 244 -12.03 22.91 8.16
C GLU A 244 -13.24 22.29 8.89
N ASN A 245 -13.09 22.00 10.19
CA ASN A 245 -14.16 21.51 11.06
C ASN A 245 -14.27 22.40 12.32
N PRO A 246 -14.96 23.56 12.25
CA PRO A 246 -15.06 24.51 13.36
C PRO A 246 -15.63 23.92 14.66
N PHE A 247 -16.44 22.88 14.53
CA PHE A 247 -17.11 22.20 15.63
C PHE A 247 -16.52 20.81 15.96
N TYR A 248 -15.32 20.48 15.46
CA TYR A 248 -14.68 19.16 15.64
C TYR A 248 -14.77 18.62 17.08
N ALA A 249 -14.39 19.43 18.08
CA ALA A 249 -14.42 19.01 19.48
C ALA A 249 -15.84 18.94 20.10
N LYS A 250 -16.82 19.58 19.44
CA LYS A 250 -18.20 19.75 19.95
C LYS A 250 -19.21 18.82 19.27
N ILE A 251 -18.85 18.19 18.16
CA ILE A 251 -19.68 17.23 17.45
C ILE A 251 -19.15 15.83 17.72
N ASP A 252 -20.02 14.96 18.20
CA ASP A 252 -19.70 13.55 18.32
C ASP A 252 -19.77 12.89 16.95
N HIS A 253 -18.80 12.02 16.67
CA HIS A 253 -18.66 11.36 15.38
C HIS A 253 -18.09 9.97 15.57
N CYS A 254 -18.38 9.08 14.63
CA CYS A 254 -17.82 7.74 14.63
C CYS A 254 -16.31 7.82 14.35
N HIS A 255 -15.48 7.27 15.23
CA HIS A 255 -14.02 7.29 15.04
C HIS A 255 -13.51 6.29 13.98
N HIS A 256 -14.41 5.46 13.45
CA HIS A 256 -14.17 4.60 12.29
C HIS A 256 -14.65 5.28 11.00
N CYS A 257 -15.97 5.34 10.79
CA CYS A 257 -16.56 5.83 9.54
C CYS A 257 -16.75 7.34 9.44
N MET A 258 -16.40 8.11 10.47
CA MET A 258 -16.52 9.59 10.54
C MET A 258 -17.94 10.14 10.50
N LYS A 259 -18.95 9.28 10.40
CA LYS A 259 -20.36 9.68 10.43
C LYS A 259 -20.68 10.47 11.69
N THR A 260 -21.35 11.60 11.51
CA THR A 260 -21.85 12.43 12.61
C THR A 260 -22.84 11.66 13.46
N ILE A 261 -22.65 11.73 14.77
CA ILE A 261 -23.53 11.13 15.78
C ILE A 261 -24.35 12.27 16.37
N PHE A 262 -25.68 12.19 16.24
CA PHE A 262 -26.61 13.16 16.81
C PHE A 262 -26.87 12.91 18.30
N SER A 263 -25.80 12.94 19.10
CA SER A 263 -25.89 12.96 20.55
C SER A 263 -26.54 14.27 21.04
N GLU A 264 -26.93 14.31 22.31
CA GLU A 264 -27.42 15.55 22.92
C GLU A 264 -26.42 16.70 22.76
N LYS A 265 -25.12 16.40 22.94
CA LYS A 265 -24.02 17.35 22.74
C LYS A 265 -23.98 17.90 21.32
N THR A 266 -24.12 17.05 20.30
CA THR A 266 -24.18 17.47 18.89
C THR A 266 -25.43 18.31 18.61
N ILE A 267 -26.61 17.88 19.09
CA ILE A 267 -27.88 18.59 18.86
C ILE A 267 -27.84 19.99 19.49
N GLN A 268 -27.21 20.15 20.66
CA GLN A 268 -27.03 21.46 21.29
C GLN A 268 -26.20 22.45 20.45
N GLN A 269 -25.32 21.96 19.57
CA GLN A 269 -24.56 22.84 18.65
C GLN A 269 -25.42 23.37 17.49
N PHE A 270 -26.54 22.70 17.20
CA PHE A 270 -27.40 23.01 16.05
C PHE A 270 -28.86 23.21 16.49
N PRO A 271 -29.22 24.40 17.01
CA PRO A 271 -30.54 24.67 17.59
C PRO A 271 -31.72 24.39 16.64
N PHE A 272 -31.51 24.51 15.33
CA PHE A 272 -32.55 24.22 14.34
C PHE A 272 -32.97 22.74 14.37
N ILE A 273 -32.06 21.80 14.67
CA ILE A 273 -32.41 20.38 14.86
C ILE A 273 -33.37 20.22 16.03
N GLY A 274 -33.09 20.90 17.14
CA GLY A 274 -33.99 20.95 18.29
C GLY A 274 -35.36 21.56 17.95
N GLN A 275 -35.45 22.45 16.96
CA GLN A 275 -36.73 22.98 16.46
C GLN A 275 -37.47 21.97 15.57
N ILE A 276 -36.77 21.23 14.72
CA ILE A 276 -37.38 20.14 13.93
C ILE A 276 -37.93 19.07 14.88
N MET A 277 -37.21 18.73 15.94
CA MET A 277 -37.65 17.74 16.95
C MET A 277 -38.83 18.19 17.83
N LYS A 278 -39.25 19.46 17.78
CA LYS A 278 -40.46 19.94 18.48
C LYS A 278 -41.74 19.72 17.67
N ASP A 279 -41.60 19.54 16.37
CA ASP A 279 -42.70 19.18 15.49
C ASP A 279 -42.97 17.67 15.64
N GLU A 280 -44.16 17.28 16.10
CA GLU A 280 -44.44 15.87 16.43
C GLU A 280 -44.35 14.94 15.20
N GLU A 281 -44.72 15.42 14.00
CA GLU A 281 -44.61 14.64 12.75
C GLU A 281 -43.14 14.45 12.38
N CYS A 282 -42.32 15.50 12.45
CA CYS A 282 -40.89 15.41 12.19
C CYS A 282 -40.14 14.60 13.26
N LYS A 283 -40.55 14.73 14.53
CA LYS A 283 -39.96 14.01 15.66
C LYS A 283 -40.18 12.52 15.56
N GLU A 284 -41.34 12.06 15.12
CA GLU A 284 -41.59 10.62 14.90
C GLU A 284 -40.63 10.08 13.83
N ILE A 285 -40.55 10.76 12.67
CA ILE A 285 -39.65 10.40 11.56
C ILE A 285 -38.17 10.41 11.98
N LEU A 286 -37.73 11.44 12.71
CA LEU A 286 -36.34 11.58 13.14
C LEU A 286 -36.02 10.74 14.37
N SER A 287 -36.98 10.33 15.18
CA SER A 287 -36.71 9.42 16.31
C SER A 287 -36.25 8.04 15.85
N GLU A 288 -36.70 7.61 14.67
CA GLU A 288 -36.24 6.39 14.00
C GLU A 288 -34.81 6.52 13.43
N LYS A 289 -34.44 7.72 12.95
CA LYS A 289 -33.17 7.96 12.22
C LYS A 289 -32.06 8.65 13.03
N LEU A 290 -32.40 9.55 13.95
CA LEU A 290 -31.47 10.43 14.71
C LEU A 290 -31.41 10.11 16.20
N THR A 291 -32.54 9.80 16.85
CA THR A 291 -32.67 9.84 18.30
C THR A 291 -33.29 8.60 18.92
N THR A 292 -32.70 7.44 18.66
CA THR A 292 -32.64 6.43 19.71
C THR A 292 -31.32 6.59 20.43
N ALA A 293 -31.38 7.03 21.69
CA ALA A 293 -30.28 7.02 22.67
C ALA A 293 -29.73 5.59 22.99
N LYS A 294 -29.92 4.64 22.06
CA LYS A 294 -29.53 3.22 22.10
C LYS A 294 -28.67 2.82 20.88
N THR A 295 -28.36 3.71 19.93
CA THR A 295 -27.80 3.30 18.62
C THR A 295 -26.28 3.42 18.47
N PHE A 296 -25.64 4.37 19.15
CA PHE A 296 -24.18 4.49 19.11
C PHE A 296 -23.54 3.81 20.33
N VAL A 297 -22.33 3.31 20.15
CA VAL A 297 -21.61 2.52 21.15
C VAL A 297 -20.26 3.16 21.43
N SER A 298 -19.81 3.09 22.67
CA SER A 298 -18.45 3.51 23.06
C SER A 298 -17.51 2.31 23.13
N CYS A 299 -16.21 2.58 23.06
CA CYS A 299 -15.22 1.59 23.43
C CYS A 299 -15.40 1.20 24.91
N GLU A 300 -15.41 -0.11 25.19
CA GLU A 300 -15.62 -0.65 26.54
C GLU A 300 -14.41 -0.42 27.46
N HIS A 301 -13.25 -0.10 26.89
CA HIS A 301 -11.99 0.02 27.63
C HIS A 301 -11.57 1.45 27.92
N CYS A 302 -11.70 2.38 26.95
CA CYS A 302 -11.30 3.78 27.17
C CYS A 302 -12.48 4.73 27.34
N SER A 303 -13.69 4.36 26.93
CA SER A 303 -14.90 5.21 26.92
C SER A 303 -14.80 6.56 26.16
N ALA A 304 -13.60 7.00 25.78
CA ALA A 304 -13.30 8.27 25.11
C ALA A 304 -13.68 8.26 23.62
N VAL A 305 -13.68 7.06 23.02
CA VAL A 305 -13.92 6.86 21.60
C VAL A 305 -15.32 6.29 21.39
N THR A 306 -16.07 6.89 20.47
CA THR A 306 -17.44 6.53 20.11
C THR A 306 -17.58 6.08 18.67
N TYR A 307 -18.56 5.20 18.43
CA TYR A 307 -18.85 4.57 17.15
C TYR A 307 -20.34 4.62 16.85
N CYS A 308 -20.71 4.79 15.58
CA CYS A 308 -22.12 4.85 15.19
C CYS A 308 -22.87 3.51 15.33
N CYS A 309 -22.16 2.38 15.43
CA CYS A 309 -22.73 1.05 15.61
C CYS A 309 -21.66 0.04 16.06
N GLU A 310 -22.11 -1.16 16.48
CA GLU A 310 -21.24 -2.27 16.89
C GLU A 310 -20.27 -2.71 15.80
N LEU A 311 -20.74 -2.79 14.55
CA LEU A 311 -19.90 -3.15 13.41
C LEU A 311 -18.70 -2.20 13.24
N CYS A 312 -18.91 -0.89 13.44
CA CYS A 312 -17.81 0.09 13.38
C CYS A 312 -16.85 -0.05 14.57
N ARG A 313 -17.37 -0.39 15.75
CA ARG A 313 -16.55 -0.65 16.95
C ARG A 313 -15.67 -1.88 16.74
N GLU A 314 -16.25 -2.98 16.29
CA GLU A 314 -15.55 -4.25 16.00
C GLU A 314 -14.50 -4.07 14.90
N LYS A 315 -14.86 -3.45 13.76
CA LYS A 315 -13.89 -3.15 12.69
C LYS A 315 -12.72 -2.33 13.21
N SER A 316 -13.00 -1.24 13.93
CA SER A 316 -11.98 -0.38 14.53
C SER A 316 -11.09 -1.14 15.51
N TRP A 317 -11.69 -1.92 16.41
CA TRP A 317 -10.97 -2.75 17.40
C TRP A 317 -10.02 -3.74 16.73
N ASN A 318 -10.53 -4.46 15.72
CA ASN A 318 -9.77 -5.47 15.00
C ASN A 318 -8.70 -4.86 14.08
N GLN A 319 -8.85 -3.61 13.61
CA GLN A 319 -7.87 -3.02 12.70
C GLN A 319 -6.76 -2.28 13.45
N TYR A 320 -7.10 -1.34 14.34
CA TYR A 320 -6.11 -0.44 14.91
C TYR A 320 -6.40 -0.02 16.35
N HIS A 321 -7.66 -0.01 16.79
CA HIS A 321 -8.01 0.59 18.07
C HIS A 321 -7.58 -0.25 19.27
N SER A 322 -7.56 -1.58 19.19
CA SER A 322 -7.04 -2.44 20.26
C SER A 322 -5.57 -2.14 20.62
N VAL A 323 -4.80 -1.68 19.63
CA VAL A 323 -3.40 -1.26 19.76
C VAL A 323 -3.28 0.20 20.22
N LEU A 324 -4.19 1.08 19.79
CA LEU A 324 -4.14 2.52 20.10
C LEU A 324 -5.03 2.91 21.29
N CYS A 325 -5.72 1.96 21.92
CA CYS A 325 -6.70 2.22 22.97
C CYS A 325 -6.01 2.80 24.20
N SER A 326 -6.52 3.92 24.72
CA SER A 326 -6.00 4.55 25.92
C SER A 326 -6.52 3.94 27.22
N ARG A 327 -6.82 2.62 27.23
CA ARG A 327 -7.56 1.87 28.28
C ARG A 327 -7.52 2.56 29.65
N ASP A 328 -8.69 2.94 30.18
CA ASP A 328 -8.79 3.68 31.45
C ASP A 328 -8.38 2.78 32.60
N ARG A 329 -7.20 3.01 33.20
CA ARG A 329 -6.89 2.44 34.51
C ARG A 329 -7.66 3.19 35.58
N VAL A 330 -8.93 2.82 35.79
CA VAL A 330 -9.45 2.79 37.15
C VAL A 330 -8.80 1.57 37.79
N THR A 331 -7.74 1.75 38.56
CA THR A 331 -7.26 0.73 39.49
C THR A 331 -8.16 0.74 40.73
N PRO A 332 -9.03 -0.26 40.97
CA PRO A 332 -9.37 -0.66 42.32
C PRO A 332 -8.36 -1.72 42.74
N GLN A 333 -7.25 -1.30 43.35
CA GLN A 333 -6.78 -1.83 44.64
C GLN A 333 -5.42 -1.23 45.00
N LEU A 334 -5.48 -0.37 46.02
CA LEU A 334 -4.39 -0.17 46.96
C LEU A 334 -4.00 -1.53 47.55
N SER A 335 -2.73 -1.90 47.39
CA SER A 335 -1.99 -2.50 48.48
C SER A 335 -0.68 -1.75 48.62
N ASP A 336 -0.58 -1.09 49.76
CA ASP A 336 0.46 -0.21 50.25
C ASP A 336 1.90 -0.70 50.00
N SER A 337 2.71 0.15 49.37
CA SER A 337 4.08 0.40 49.84
C SER A 337 4.65 1.62 49.11
N ALA A 338 4.66 2.74 49.82
CA ALA A 338 5.35 3.95 49.42
C ALA A 338 6.88 3.76 49.50
N THR A 339 7.61 4.20 48.47
CA THR A 339 8.86 4.98 48.62
C THR A 339 9.37 5.50 47.26
N SER A 340 9.54 6.83 47.20
CA SER A 340 10.47 7.63 46.36
C SER A 340 10.41 7.50 44.82
N SER A 341 10.53 8.53 43.99
CA SER A 341 10.71 9.98 44.13
C SER A 341 10.73 10.56 42.70
N ASN A 342 10.06 11.69 42.48
CA ASN A 342 10.30 12.65 41.39
C ASN A 342 10.35 12.13 39.94
N ALA A 343 9.19 11.72 39.40
CA ALA A 343 8.92 11.76 37.96
C ALA A 343 7.73 12.67 37.68
N SER A 344 7.90 13.60 36.74
CA SER A 344 6.89 14.55 36.30
C SER A 344 5.60 13.83 35.88
N LYS A 345 4.49 14.16 36.53
CA LYS A 345 3.15 13.64 36.25
C LYS A 345 2.65 14.15 34.89
N THR A 346 2.90 13.40 33.83
CA THR A 346 1.96 13.35 32.71
C THR A 346 1.41 11.94 32.67
N THR A 347 0.24 11.75 33.28
CA THR A 347 -0.50 10.47 33.37
C THR A 347 -1.28 10.15 32.10
N ASP A 348 -1.15 10.96 31.05
CA ASP A 348 -1.91 10.82 29.81
C ASP A 348 -1.29 9.74 28.91
N HIS A 349 -2.15 8.94 28.28
CA HIS A 349 -1.72 7.93 27.31
C HIS A 349 -1.04 8.58 26.09
N PRO A 350 -0.01 7.96 25.47
CA PRO A 350 0.72 8.56 24.36
C PRO A 350 -0.17 8.96 23.17
N ILE A 351 -1.23 8.20 22.88
CA ILE A 351 -2.21 8.54 21.83
C ILE A 351 -2.96 9.85 22.12
N THR A 352 -3.26 10.14 23.38
CA THR A 352 -3.93 11.38 23.80
C THR A 352 -2.98 12.57 23.66
N LEU A 353 -1.69 12.37 23.93
CA LEU A 353 -0.66 13.38 23.68
C LEU A 353 -0.51 13.65 22.18
N LEU A 354 -0.57 12.61 21.34
CA LEU A 354 -0.51 12.73 19.88
C LEU A 354 -1.70 13.52 19.33
N GLU A 355 -2.92 13.29 19.84
CA GLU A 355 -4.09 14.05 19.44
C GLU A 355 -3.96 15.54 19.81
N ARG A 356 -3.54 15.85 21.04
CA ARG A 356 -3.31 17.25 21.44
C ARG A 356 -2.24 17.93 20.60
N LEU A 357 -1.16 17.22 20.26
CA LEU A 357 -0.10 17.71 19.38
C LEU A 357 -0.67 17.99 17.98
N THR A 358 -1.41 17.04 17.42
CA THR A 358 -2.09 17.12 16.10
C THR A 358 -2.98 18.35 16.01
N VAL A 359 -3.86 18.56 16.99
CA VAL A 359 -4.75 19.72 17.06
C VAL A 359 -3.95 21.02 17.16
N LYS A 360 -2.95 21.08 18.05
CA LYS A 360 -2.12 22.29 18.24
C LYS A 360 -1.31 22.66 17.00
N GLN A 361 -0.95 21.68 16.18
CA GLN A 361 -0.19 21.89 14.94
C GLN A 361 -1.08 22.05 13.71
N HIS A 362 -2.41 21.95 13.83
CA HIS A 362 -3.34 21.92 12.70
C HIS A 362 -2.96 20.85 11.65
N ARG A 363 -2.49 19.68 12.11
CA ARG A 363 -2.01 18.60 11.24
C ARG A 363 -2.77 17.31 11.54
N THR A 364 -3.67 16.87 10.66
CA THR A 364 -4.43 15.62 10.84
C THR A 364 -3.60 14.36 10.58
N ALA A 365 -2.58 14.46 9.72
CA ALA A 365 -1.80 13.31 9.25
C ALA A 365 -1.18 12.43 10.37
N PRO A 366 -0.65 12.95 11.50
CA PRO A 366 -0.09 12.11 12.56
C PRO A 366 -1.09 11.08 13.13
N LEU A 367 -2.37 11.44 13.30
CA LEU A 367 -3.40 10.50 13.76
C LEU A 367 -3.75 9.44 12.72
N LEU A 368 -3.77 9.81 11.44
CA LEU A 368 -3.98 8.85 10.36
C LEU A 368 -2.78 7.89 10.24
N ILE A 369 -1.54 8.39 10.37
CA ILE A 369 -0.33 7.56 10.40
C ILE A 369 -0.38 6.58 11.58
N ALA A 370 -0.83 7.02 12.75
CA ALA A 370 -1.00 6.14 13.92
C ALA A 370 -1.93 4.97 13.60
N LYS A 371 -3.09 5.24 12.99
CA LYS A 371 -4.06 4.21 12.54
C LYS A 371 -3.45 3.27 11.50
N ILE A 372 -2.72 3.80 10.52
CA ILE A 372 -2.04 3.00 9.50
C ILE A 372 -0.99 2.08 10.14
N MET A 373 -0.10 2.62 10.97
CA MET A 373 0.93 1.82 11.63
C MET A 373 0.33 0.75 12.54
N ALA A 374 -0.71 1.07 13.31
CA ALA A 374 -1.41 0.08 14.12
C ALA A 374 -2.09 -1.02 13.27
N THR A 375 -2.62 -0.66 12.10
CA THR A 375 -3.18 -1.62 11.13
C THR A 375 -2.11 -2.55 10.58
N VAL A 376 -0.98 -2.00 10.11
CA VAL A 376 0.17 -2.77 9.63
C VAL A 376 0.69 -3.71 10.71
N PHE A 377 0.83 -3.23 11.94
CA PHE A 377 1.30 -4.04 13.06
C PHE A 377 0.36 -5.21 13.36
N THR A 378 -0.95 -4.95 13.37
CA THR A 378 -1.96 -5.99 13.63
C THR A 378 -2.00 -7.04 12.52
N ASP A 379 -1.91 -6.61 11.25
CA ASP A 379 -1.88 -7.52 10.12
C ASP A 379 -0.60 -8.35 10.06
N PHE A 380 0.55 -7.75 10.43
CA PHE A 380 1.81 -8.46 10.60
C PHE A 380 1.69 -9.60 11.63
N LEU A 381 1.15 -9.32 12.82
CA LEU A 381 1.00 -10.36 13.86
C LEU A 381 0.06 -11.49 13.41
N ARG A 382 -1.04 -11.15 12.71
CA ARG A 382 -1.94 -12.16 12.14
C ARG A 382 -1.27 -13.00 11.06
N SER A 383 -0.47 -12.38 10.20
CA SER A 383 0.29 -13.08 9.16
C SER A 383 1.27 -14.06 9.77
N LEU A 384 2.02 -13.62 10.77
CA LEU A 384 2.97 -14.44 11.50
C LEU A 384 2.29 -15.63 12.21
N LEU A 385 1.11 -15.43 12.80
CA LEU A 385 0.34 -16.51 13.42
C LEU A 385 -0.20 -17.53 12.41
N ARG A 386 -0.61 -17.08 11.20
CA ARG A 386 -1.01 -18.00 10.13
C ARG A 386 0.17 -18.85 9.66
N GLU A 387 1.32 -18.22 9.42
CA GLU A 387 2.54 -18.92 9.02
C GLU A 387 2.98 -19.93 10.10
N TYR A 388 2.87 -19.58 11.39
CA TYR A 388 3.11 -20.51 12.50
C TYR A 388 2.18 -21.72 12.47
N GLN A 389 0.88 -21.52 12.25
CA GLN A 389 -0.12 -22.59 12.18
C GLN A 389 0.11 -23.53 10.98
N ASP A 390 0.56 -22.99 9.85
CA ASP A 390 0.89 -23.79 8.66
C ASP A 390 2.16 -24.63 8.88
N ILE A 391 3.17 -24.10 9.58
CA ILE A 391 4.42 -24.82 9.91
C ILE A 391 4.15 -26.00 10.86
N ASP A 392 3.31 -25.82 11.88
CA ASP A 392 2.98 -26.87 12.86
C ASP A 392 2.29 -28.09 12.20
N SER A 393 1.64 -27.89 11.05
CA SER A 393 1.05 -28.97 10.26
C SER A 393 2.08 -29.79 9.43
N SER A 394 3.28 -29.24 9.19
CA SER A 394 4.23 -29.79 8.21
C SER A 394 5.60 -30.18 8.80
N LEU A 395 6.09 -29.54 9.86
CA LEU A 395 7.40 -29.84 10.47
C LEU A 395 7.40 -29.52 11.98
N GLN A 396 7.38 -30.57 12.81
CA GLN A 396 7.59 -30.42 14.25
C GLN A 396 9.07 -30.05 14.54
N ASN A 397 9.30 -28.83 15.07
CA ASN A 397 10.49 -28.37 15.81
C ASN A 397 11.50 -27.39 15.15
N GLU A 398 11.19 -26.66 14.08
CA GLU A 398 12.06 -25.54 13.65
C GLU A 398 11.43 -24.18 13.94
N SER A 399 12.17 -23.32 14.64
CA SER A 399 11.80 -21.91 14.82
C SER A 399 11.80 -21.21 13.45
N PRO A 400 10.79 -20.39 13.13
CA PRO A 400 10.77 -19.68 11.84
C PRO A 400 12.02 -18.81 11.69
N SER A 401 12.61 -18.79 10.49
CA SER A 401 13.79 -17.98 10.20
C SER A 401 13.48 -16.48 10.35
N GLU A 402 14.50 -15.65 10.57
CA GLU A 402 14.35 -14.18 10.60
C GLU A 402 13.66 -13.64 9.32
N ASP A 403 13.81 -14.35 8.19
CA ASP A 403 13.20 -13.99 6.91
C ASP A 403 11.66 -14.01 6.96
N VAL A 404 11.06 -14.92 7.74
CA VAL A 404 9.59 -15.02 7.89
C VAL A 404 9.00 -13.74 8.48
N PHE A 405 9.67 -13.16 9.48
CA PHE A 405 9.23 -11.91 10.12
C PHE A 405 9.26 -10.75 9.12
N LEU A 406 10.34 -10.62 8.36
CA LEU A 406 10.51 -9.55 7.38
C LEU A 406 9.54 -9.69 6.21
N VAL A 407 9.29 -10.92 5.72
CA VAL A 407 8.31 -11.20 4.67
C VAL A 407 6.89 -10.85 5.14
N SER A 408 6.49 -11.33 6.32
CA SER A 408 5.18 -11.02 6.90
C SER A 408 5.00 -9.52 7.14
N PHE A 409 6.04 -8.81 7.59
CA PHE A 409 6.03 -7.36 7.74
C PHE A 409 5.90 -6.64 6.39
N SER A 410 6.67 -7.05 5.38
CA SER A 410 6.63 -6.49 4.04
C SER A 410 5.23 -6.62 3.41
N LYS A 411 4.60 -7.81 3.53
CA LYS A 411 3.22 -8.05 3.08
C LYS A 411 2.23 -7.08 3.74
N ALA A 412 2.35 -6.89 5.06
CA ALA A 412 1.46 -6.00 5.79
C ALA A 412 1.64 -4.52 5.41
N LEU A 413 2.88 -4.10 5.15
CA LEU A 413 3.19 -2.71 4.79
C LEU A 413 2.82 -2.38 3.33
N HIS A 414 2.88 -3.37 2.43
CA HIS A 414 2.75 -3.18 0.99
C HIS A 414 1.49 -2.39 0.55
N ARG A 415 0.36 -2.58 1.24
CA ARG A 415 -0.91 -1.86 0.98
C ARG A 415 -0.80 -0.34 1.14
N PHE A 416 0.19 0.11 1.89
CA PHE A 416 0.48 1.53 2.16
C PHE A 416 1.80 1.97 1.52
N GLU A 417 2.43 1.17 0.67
CA GLU A 417 3.62 1.60 -0.07
C GLU A 417 3.22 2.30 -1.36
N ARG A 418 3.50 3.61 -1.41
CA ARG A 418 3.61 4.41 -2.65
C ARG A 418 4.76 5.41 -2.48
N PHE A 419 5.47 5.69 -3.57
CA PHE A 419 6.62 6.62 -3.58
C PHE A 419 6.22 8.02 -3.11
N VAL A 420 6.88 8.55 -2.08
CA VAL A 420 7.18 9.98 -1.96
C VAL A 420 8.52 10.16 -1.24
N GLN A 421 9.55 10.61 -1.96
CA GLN A 421 10.88 10.88 -1.38
C GLN A 421 11.05 12.31 -0.85
N HIS A 422 10.11 13.22 -1.10
CA HIS A 422 10.40 14.67 -0.96
C HIS A 422 9.26 15.46 -0.31
N GLU A 423 8.98 15.17 0.95
CA GLU A 423 8.41 16.19 1.84
C GLU A 423 9.45 16.75 2.77
N GLU A 424 9.39 18.06 3.00
CA GLU A 424 10.21 18.70 4.01
C GLU A 424 9.83 18.16 5.39
N PRO A 425 10.80 17.66 6.17
CA PRO A 425 10.54 17.19 7.52
C PRO A 425 9.90 18.25 8.41
N HIS A 426 8.85 17.89 9.15
CA HIS A 426 8.34 18.74 10.21
C HIS A 426 9.15 18.53 11.50
N PRO A 427 9.40 19.58 12.31
CA PRO A 427 10.14 19.47 13.57
C PRO A 427 9.53 18.49 14.60
N PHE A 428 8.24 18.15 14.47
CA PHE A 428 7.54 17.26 15.40
C PHE A 428 7.38 15.83 14.87
N ASP A 429 7.86 15.50 13.67
CA ASP A 429 7.68 14.15 13.10
C ASP A 429 8.34 13.09 13.98
N SER A 430 9.52 13.38 14.56
CA SER A 430 10.20 12.47 15.48
C SER A 430 9.39 12.20 16.74
N LEU A 431 8.76 13.25 17.30
CA LEU A 431 7.91 13.11 18.49
C LEU A 431 6.63 12.35 18.17
N SER A 432 6.00 12.62 17.03
CA SER A 432 4.81 11.87 16.58
C SER A 432 5.12 10.39 16.41
N ALA A 433 6.22 10.06 15.71
CA ALA A 433 6.66 8.67 15.54
C ALA A 433 6.92 7.97 16.88
N GLN A 434 7.54 8.68 17.84
CA GLN A 434 7.79 8.17 19.18
C GLN A 434 6.48 7.90 19.95
N LEU A 435 5.52 8.84 19.96
CA LEU A 435 4.25 8.66 20.66
C LEU A 435 3.42 7.50 20.09
N ILE A 436 3.47 7.29 18.77
CA ILE A 436 2.84 6.13 18.12
C ILE A 436 3.52 4.85 18.61
N LYS A 437 4.85 4.79 18.60
CA LYS A 437 5.62 3.65 19.07
C LYS A 437 5.27 3.30 20.52
N GLU A 438 5.29 4.29 21.41
CA GLU A 438 4.97 4.12 22.83
C GLU A 438 3.54 3.63 23.04
N SER A 439 2.57 4.06 22.21
CA SER A 439 1.20 3.54 22.24
C SER A 439 1.14 2.04 21.94
N ILE A 440 1.87 1.58 20.92
CA ILE A 440 1.92 0.17 20.53
C ILE A 440 2.64 -0.67 21.60
N GLU A 441 3.77 -0.18 22.13
CA GLU A 441 4.49 -0.84 23.22
C GLU A 441 3.62 -0.96 24.48
N TYR A 442 2.82 0.07 24.79
CA TYR A 442 1.89 0.04 25.91
C TYR A 442 0.83 -1.06 25.74
N ALA A 443 0.25 -1.21 24.55
CA ALA A 443 -0.71 -2.28 24.27
C ALA A 443 -0.07 -3.67 24.46
N ILE A 444 1.16 -3.89 23.97
CA ILE A 444 1.89 -5.15 24.15
C ILE A 444 2.07 -5.47 25.64
N GLN A 445 2.45 -4.49 26.46
CA GLN A 445 2.63 -4.63 27.91
C GLN A 445 1.31 -4.93 28.64
N ASP A 446 0.20 -4.40 28.16
CA ASP A 446 -1.14 -4.60 28.75
C ASP A 446 -1.80 -5.92 28.30
N GLY A 447 -1.02 -6.84 27.71
CA GLY A 447 -1.48 -8.18 27.38
C GLY A 447 -2.13 -8.31 26.01
N TYR A 448 -1.96 -7.33 25.11
CA TYR A 448 -2.53 -7.34 23.75
C TYR A 448 -2.26 -8.63 22.98
N PHE A 449 -1.11 -9.29 23.14
CA PHE A 449 -0.86 -10.58 22.50
C PHE A 449 -1.89 -11.64 22.86
N THR A 450 -2.42 -11.62 24.09
CA THR A 450 -3.46 -12.56 24.55
C THR A 450 -4.83 -12.22 23.96
N GLU A 451 -5.11 -10.93 23.71
CA GLU A 451 -6.36 -10.50 23.05
C GLU A 451 -6.32 -10.72 21.53
N CYS A 452 -5.14 -10.55 20.93
CA CYS A 452 -4.92 -10.72 19.50
C CYS A 452 -4.88 -12.21 19.08
N SER A 453 -4.54 -13.09 20.03
CA SER A 453 -4.47 -14.54 19.81
C SER A 453 -5.78 -15.21 20.22
N ASN A 454 -6.41 -15.90 19.28
CA ASN A 454 -7.61 -16.70 19.55
C ASN A 454 -7.32 -17.97 20.39
N SER A 455 -6.08 -18.19 20.84
CA SER A 455 -5.64 -19.34 21.64
C SER A 455 -4.46 -18.99 22.55
N ALA A 456 -4.34 -19.71 23.68
CA ALA A 456 -3.23 -19.52 24.62
C ALA A 456 -1.86 -19.84 23.99
N GLU A 457 -1.80 -20.84 23.11
CA GLU A 457 -0.60 -21.24 22.36
C GLU A 457 -0.09 -20.11 21.46
N ASN A 458 -0.99 -19.46 20.72
CA ASN A 458 -0.64 -18.31 19.88
C ASN A 458 -0.13 -17.13 20.74
N ALA A 459 -0.72 -16.91 21.93
CA ALA A 459 -0.25 -15.89 22.86
C ALA A 459 1.18 -16.18 23.35
N GLU A 460 1.48 -17.44 23.66
CA GLU A 460 2.79 -17.89 24.11
C GLU A 460 3.84 -17.77 23.00
N TYR A 461 3.48 -18.15 21.77
CA TYR A 461 4.33 -17.99 20.59
C TYR A 461 4.71 -16.51 20.34
N LEU A 462 3.75 -15.58 20.42
CA LEU A 462 4.06 -14.16 20.27
C LEU A 462 4.96 -13.64 21.41
N LYS A 463 4.73 -14.11 22.65
CA LYS A 463 5.57 -13.77 23.80
C LYS A 463 7.00 -14.30 23.65
N SER A 464 7.18 -15.52 23.13
CA SER A 464 8.50 -16.12 22.93
C SER A 464 9.30 -15.39 21.84
N HIS A 465 8.63 -14.68 20.92
CA HIS A 465 9.25 -13.90 19.84
C HIS A 465 9.18 -12.37 20.05
N ALA A 466 8.95 -11.92 21.29
CA ALA A 466 8.77 -10.50 21.60
C ALA A 466 9.98 -9.63 21.19
N GLN A 467 11.20 -10.18 21.18
CA GLN A 467 12.40 -9.45 20.76
C GLN A 467 12.38 -9.14 19.26
N GLN A 468 12.07 -10.11 18.41
CA GLN A 468 11.94 -9.94 16.96
C GLN A 468 10.78 -8.99 16.64
N ILE A 469 9.65 -9.13 17.34
CA ILE A 469 8.50 -8.22 17.20
C ILE A 469 8.91 -6.78 17.56
N SER A 470 9.71 -6.58 18.61
CA SER A 470 10.23 -5.27 18.98
C SER A 470 11.16 -4.68 17.90
N GLN A 471 11.97 -5.50 17.23
CA GLN A 471 12.79 -5.05 16.10
C GLN A 471 11.92 -4.59 14.92
N ILE A 472 10.88 -5.34 14.56
CA ILE A 472 9.91 -4.93 13.53
C ILE A 472 9.21 -3.63 13.92
N LEU A 473 8.81 -3.48 15.18
CA LEU A 473 8.18 -2.25 15.67
C LEU A 473 9.10 -1.04 15.55
N ASN A 474 10.41 -1.20 15.80
CA ASN A 474 11.39 -0.13 15.61
C ASN A 474 11.53 0.29 14.15
N ILE A 475 11.40 -0.64 13.21
CA ILE A 475 11.40 -0.35 11.77
C ILE A 475 10.12 0.41 11.39
N LEU A 476 8.96 -0.14 11.76
CA LEU A 476 7.63 0.41 11.46
C LEU A 476 7.46 1.83 11.99
N CYS A 477 7.83 2.08 13.25
CA CYS A 477 7.70 3.39 13.89
C CYS A 477 8.96 4.26 13.76
N SER A 478 9.88 3.92 12.85
CA SER A 478 11.03 4.78 12.58
C SER A 478 10.58 6.13 12.00
N VAL A 479 11.35 7.19 12.26
CA VAL A 479 11.07 8.52 11.70
C VAL A 479 11.09 8.49 10.17
N LYS A 480 11.94 7.63 9.58
CA LYS A 480 11.98 7.41 8.13
C LYS A 480 10.64 6.86 7.63
N GLN A 481 10.13 5.82 8.27
CA GLN A 481 8.85 5.22 7.87
C GLN A 481 7.68 6.18 8.09
N TYR A 482 7.66 6.90 9.22
CA TYR A 482 6.68 7.95 9.48
C TYR A 482 6.63 8.99 8.36
N ARG A 483 7.78 9.53 7.95
CA ARG A 483 7.86 10.54 6.88
C ARG A 483 7.42 9.97 5.53
N SER A 484 7.73 8.70 5.24
CA SER A 484 7.24 8.02 4.04
C SER A 484 5.71 7.96 4.02
N LEU A 485 5.08 7.59 5.13
CA LEU A 485 3.62 7.55 5.26
C LEU A 485 3.00 8.96 5.25
N HIS A 486 3.67 9.95 5.82
CA HIS A 486 3.23 11.34 5.79
C HIS A 486 3.14 11.88 4.35
N GLY A 487 4.17 11.64 3.54
CA GLY A 487 4.16 11.98 2.12
C GLY A 487 3.07 11.26 1.35
N LEU A 488 2.82 9.98 1.66
CA LEU A 488 1.68 9.25 1.10
C LEU A 488 0.35 9.94 1.41
N ILE A 489 0.13 10.36 2.66
CA ILE A 489 -1.14 10.94 3.09
C ILE A 489 -1.42 12.25 2.35
N LEU A 490 -0.45 13.16 2.31
CA LEU A 490 -0.66 14.49 1.74
C LEU A 490 -0.90 14.47 0.23
N GLN A 491 -0.42 13.45 -0.48
CA GLN A 491 -0.51 13.38 -1.94
C GLN A 491 -1.56 12.40 -2.45
N ASN A 492 -1.93 11.41 -1.64
CA ASN A 492 -2.77 10.31 -2.11
C ASN A 492 -4.04 10.10 -1.29
N CYS A 493 -4.14 10.54 -0.03
CA CYS A 493 -5.38 10.35 0.71
C CYS A 493 -6.49 11.25 0.16
N SER A 494 -7.67 10.66 0.00
CA SER A 494 -8.84 11.36 -0.52
C SER A 494 -9.61 12.02 0.62
N THR A 495 -10.10 13.22 0.38
CA THR A 495 -11.03 13.89 1.29
C THR A 495 -12.37 13.14 1.29
N ILE A 496 -12.86 12.82 2.48
CA ILE A 496 -14.17 12.20 2.69
C ILE A 496 -15.03 13.18 3.47
N HIS A 497 -16.30 13.29 3.09
CA HIS A 497 -17.27 14.15 3.77
C HIS A 497 -18.62 13.44 3.85
N PRO A 498 -18.80 12.50 4.80
CA PRO A 498 -20.02 11.68 4.89
C PRO A 498 -21.23 12.56 5.20
N ILE A 499 -22.34 12.40 4.47
CA ILE A 499 -23.57 13.12 4.83
C ILE A 499 -24.18 12.54 6.10
N THR A 500 -24.96 13.36 6.77
CA THR A 500 -25.58 12.97 8.04
C THR A 500 -26.95 12.32 7.83
N GLU A 501 -27.44 11.60 8.84
CA GLU A 501 -28.80 11.05 8.84
C GLU A 501 -29.88 12.12 8.66
N LEU A 502 -29.63 13.36 9.07
CA LEU A 502 -30.55 14.47 8.82
C LEU A 502 -30.64 14.78 7.32
N HIS A 503 -29.52 14.73 6.60
CA HIS A 503 -29.53 14.92 5.15
C HIS A 503 -30.32 13.82 4.46
N LEU A 504 -30.13 12.57 4.87
CA LEU A 504 -30.86 11.43 4.35
C LEU A 504 -32.36 11.54 4.62
N ALA A 505 -32.73 11.85 5.87
CA ALA A 505 -34.12 12.02 6.25
C ALA A 505 -34.79 13.17 5.47
N ALA A 506 -34.09 14.29 5.26
CA ALA A 506 -34.59 15.40 4.44
C ALA A 506 -34.71 15.01 2.96
N HIS A 507 -33.80 14.20 2.42
CA HIS A 507 -33.89 13.74 1.05
C HIS A 507 -35.08 12.78 0.84
N GLU A 508 -35.28 11.84 1.77
CA GLU A 508 -36.31 10.80 1.71
C GLU A 508 -37.72 11.32 2.06
N LYS A 509 -37.82 12.30 2.98
CA LYS A 509 -39.09 12.72 3.59
C LYS A 509 -39.34 14.21 3.38
N VAL A 510 -40.41 14.51 2.64
CA VAL A 510 -40.83 15.88 2.29
C VAL A 510 -41.04 16.75 3.52
N GLN A 511 -41.58 16.20 4.62
CA GLN A 511 -41.82 16.92 5.86
C GLN A 511 -40.53 17.48 6.46
N ILE A 512 -39.51 16.60 6.59
CA ILE A 512 -38.20 16.99 7.11
C ILE A 512 -37.55 18.01 6.16
N ARG A 513 -37.61 17.77 4.84
CA ARG A 513 -37.09 18.70 3.83
C ARG A 513 -37.66 20.10 4.00
N ASN A 514 -38.98 20.20 4.05
CA ASN A 514 -39.68 21.47 4.14
C ASN A 514 -39.35 22.17 5.45
N LYS A 515 -39.27 21.43 6.56
CA LYS A 515 -38.92 22.02 7.86
C LYS A 515 -37.47 22.51 7.90
N VAL A 516 -36.53 21.75 7.34
CA VAL A 516 -35.14 22.17 7.21
C VAL A 516 -35.06 23.44 6.36
N CYS A 517 -35.75 23.50 5.23
CA CYS A 517 -35.73 24.70 4.38
C CYS A 517 -36.45 25.91 4.95
N GLU A 518 -37.53 25.72 5.70
CA GLU A 518 -38.16 26.78 6.46
C GLU A 518 -37.19 27.40 7.48
N LEU A 519 -36.51 26.55 8.26
CA LEU A 519 -35.64 26.98 9.36
C LEU A 519 -34.30 27.55 8.91
N LEU A 520 -33.76 27.05 7.79
CA LEU A 520 -32.48 27.48 7.24
C LEU A 520 -32.62 28.48 6.09
N HIS A 521 -33.86 28.83 5.73
CA HIS A 521 -34.18 29.67 4.57
C HIS A 521 -33.61 29.13 3.25
N CYS A 522 -33.54 27.81 3.08
CA CYS A 522 -33.21 27.20 1.78
C CYS A 522 -34.42 27.19 0.85
N LYS A 523 -34.19 27.46 -0.43
CA LYS A 523 -35.23 27.36 -1.47
C LYS A 523 -35.31 25.95 -2.04
N ASN A 524 -34.15 25.31 -2.20
CA ASN A 524 -34.04 23.97 -2.75
C ASN A 524 -33.04 23.18 -1.91
N PHE A 525 -33.53 22.18 -1.17
CA PHE A 525 -32.68 21.38 -0.29
C PHE A 525 -31.63 20.60 -1.09
N GLU A 526 -31.99 20.03 -2.22
CA GLU A 526 -31.09 19.23 -3.06
C GLU A 526 -29.90 20.04 -3.60
N GLU A 527 -30.11 21.32 -3.91
CA GLU A 527 -29.05 22.22 -4.38
C GLU A 527 -28.22 22.83 -3.23
N GLU A 528 -28.82 22.99 -2.05
CA GLU A 528 -28.23 23.73 -0.94
C GLU A 528 -27.67 22.82 0.16
N ALA A 529 -28.04 21.53 0.21
CA ALA A 529 -27.63 20.58 1.23
C ALA A 529 -26.11 20.53 1.46
N THR A 530 -25.32 20.69 0.40
CA THR A 530 -23.85 20.68 0.46
C THR A 530 -23.22 22.08 0.39
N ARG A 531 -24.04 23.14 0.29
CA ARG A 531 -23.59 24.53 0.11
C ARG A 531 -23.89 25.43 1.30
N THR A 532 -24.99 25.18 2.02
CA THR A 532 -25.34 25.95 3.22
C THR A 532 -24.34 25.65 4.33
N GLU A 533 -23.69 26.67 4.87
CA GLU A 533 -22.66 26.54 5.92
C GLU A 533 -23.15 25.73 7.13
N THR A 534 -24.41 25.94 7.55
CA THR A 534 -25.03 25.19 8.64
C THR A 534 -25.19 23.70 8.33
N LEU A 535 -25.59 23.33 7.11
CA LEU A 535 -25.76 21.91 6.73
C LEU A 535 -24.41 21.25 6.49
N LYS A 536 -23.48 21.97 5.84
CA LYS A 536 -22.10 21.53 5.62
C LYS A 536 -21.37 21.26 6.93
N SER A 537 -21.55 22.11 7.95
CA SER A 537 -20.94 21.93 9.26
C SER A 537 -21.51 20.79 10.11
N LEU A 538 -22.63 20.17 9.70
CA LEU A 538 -23.11 18.93 10.32
C LEU A 538 -22.25 17.74 9.94
N SER A 539 -21.68 17.74 8.75
CA SER A 539 -20.90 16.63 8.20
C SER A 539 -19.44 16.80 8.59
N MET A 540 -18.80 15.77 9.14
CA MET A 540 -17.38 15.85 9.47
C MET A 540 -16.52 15.70 8.21
N LYS A 541 -15.65 16.68 7.93
CA LYS A 541 -14.62 16.54 6.89
C LYS A 541 -13.49 15.66 7.40
N GLY A 542 -13.03 14.72 6.59
CA GLY A 542 -12.00 13.75 6.95
C GLY A 542 -11.09 13.40 5.78
N MET A 543 -10.09 12.57 6.06
CA MET A 543 -9.19 11.98 5.08
C MET A 543 -9.31 10.46 5.14
N GLY A 544 -9.25 9.80 3.99
CA GLY A 544 -9.20 8.34 3.88
C GLY A 544 -8.02 7.86 3.05
N ALA A 545 -7.36 6.81 3.54
CA ALA A 545 -6.39 6.04 2.78
C ALA A 545 -7.12 4.89 2.08
N PHE A 546 -7.11 4.87 0.76
CA PHE A 546 -7.70 3.83 -0.08
C PHE A 546 -6.58 3.06 -0.77
N ALA A 547 -6.71 1.74 -0.90
CA ALA A 547 -5.67 0.90 -1.49
C ALA A 547 -5.63 1.03 -3.02
N ILE A 548 -6.81 1.15 -3.65
CA ILE A 548 -6.99 1.11 -5.10
C ILE A 548 -7.29 2.49 -5.66
N HIS A 549 -8.22 3.23 -5.05
CA HIS A 549 -8.58 4.59 -5.50
C HIS A 549 -7.37 5.51 -5.53
N ASN A 550 -6.54 5.44 -4.49
CA ASN A 550 -5.30 6.19 -4.38
C ASN A 550 -4.20 5.73 -5.37
N CYS A 551 -4.46 4.73 -6.23
CA CYS A 551 -3.58 4.32 -7.34
C CYS A 551 -4.00 4.92 -8.69
N MET A 552 -5.14 5.61 -8.78
CA MET A 552 -5.55 6.27 -10.03
C MET A 552 -4.71 7.52 -10.27
N ASN A 553 -4.30 7.77 -11.51
CA ASN A 553 -3.51 8.95 -11.87
C ASN A 553 -4.39 10.14 -12.30
N HIS A 554 -3.74 11.30 -12.37
CA HIS A 554 -4.37 12.55 -12.75
C HIS A 554 -4.51 12.73 -14.27
N SER A 555 -5.64 13.26 -14.71
CA SER A 555 -5.78 13.97 -15.99
C SER A 555 -6.66 15.21 -15.82
N CYS A 556 -6.33 16.33 -16.47
CA CYS A 556 -7.22 17.49 -16.55
C CYS A 556 -8.38 17.28 -17.55
N ASN A 557 -8.39 16.14 -18.23
CA ASN A 557 -9.51 15.60 -19.01
C ASN A 557 -9.71 14.15 -18.57
N PRO A 558 -10.28 13.93 -17.37
CA PRO A 558 -10.41 12.61 -16.80
C PRO A 558 -11.48 11.80 -17.54
N ASN A 559 -11.35 10.48 -17.44
CA ASN A 559 -12.31 9.52 -18.00
C ASN A 559 -13.09 8.78 -16.90
N ALA A 560 -12.90 9.17 -15.64
CA ALA A 560 -13.66 8.71 -14.50
C ALA A 560 -13.88 9.83 -13.47
N VAL A 561 -14.95 9.70 -12.69
CA VAL A 561 -15.27 10.59 -11.59
C VAL A 561 -15.35 9.80 -10.30
N SER A 562 -14.73 10.32 -9.25
CA SER A 562 -14.83 9.76 -7.90
C SER A 562 -15.93 10.46 -7.14
N VAL A 563 -16.81 9.68 -6.52
CA VAL A 563 -17.90 10.17 -5.70
C VAL A 563 -17.79 9.50 -4.35
N SER A 564 -17.68 10.28 -3.27
CA SER A 564 -17.85 9.72 -1.92
C SER A 564 -19.31 9.30 -1.79
N ASP A 565 -19.56 8.00 -1.61
CA ASP A 565 -20.92 7.51 -1.34
C ASP A 565 -21.39 8.15 -0.03
N TYR A 566 -22.47 8.89 -0.18
CA TYR A 566 -23.14 9.67 0.83
C TYR A 566 -23.47 8.85 2.09
N ILE A 567 -23.77 7.56 1.95
CA ILE A 567 -24.31 6.75 3.06
C ILE A 567 -23.21 5.97 3.79
N THR A 568 -22.14 5.58 3.09
CA THR A 568 -21.26 4.49 3.53
C THR A 568 -19.80 4.86 3.65
N HIS A 569 -19.41 6.15 3.71
CA HIS A 569 -18.00 6.61 3.81
C HIS A 569 -17.04 5.99 2.77
N GLN A 570 -17.61 5.38 1.73
CA GLN A 570 -16.95 4.68 0.64
C GLN A 570 -16.67 5.66 -0.48
N VAL A 571 -15.74 5.33 -1.36
CA VAL A 571 -15.59 6.00 -2.64
C VAL A 571 -16.09 5.08 -3.74
N SER A 572 -16.99 5.62 -4.57
CA SER A 572 -17.46 5.00 -5.80
C SER A 572 -16.81 5.70 -6.98
N VAL A 573 -16.31 4.94 -7.94
CA VAL A 573 -15.71 5.49 -9.17
C VAL A 573 -16.60 5.14 -10.34
N TYR A 574 -17.04 6.15 -11.08
CA TYR A 574 -17.88 6.00 -12.26
C TYR A 574 -17.10 6.39 -13.51
N ALA A 575 -17.29 5.66 -14.61
CA ALA A 575 -16.79 6.07 -15.91
C ALA A 575 -17.45 7.40 -16.30
N SER A 576 -16.67 8.36 -16.78
CA SER A 576 -17.14 9.68 -17.18
C SER A 576 -16.74 9.96 -18.61
N SER A 577 -17.64 10.56 -19.36
CA SER A 577 -17.34 11.10 -20.67
C SER A 577 -17.43 12.61 -20.65
N ILE A 578 -16.30 13.28 -20.49
CA ILE A 578 -16.25 14.72 -20.65
C ILE A 578 -15.82 15.01 -22.08
N THR A 579 -16.77 15.43 -22.93
CA THR A 579 -16.44 16.25 -24.11
C THR A 579 -16.31 17.69 -23.65
N PRO A 580 -15.28 18.45 -24.08
CA PRO A 580 -15.14 19.85 -23.73
C PRO A 580 -16.27 20.65 -24.40
N THR A 581 -17.32 21.00 -23.66
CA THR A 581 -18.29 22.01 -24.10
C THR A 581 -17.96 23.33 -23.43
N THR A 582 -17.50 24.27 -24.25
CA THR A 582 -17.40 25.68 -23.93
C THR A 582 -18.79 26.24 -23.67
N ASP A 583 -19.19 26.38 -22.41
CA ASP A 583 -20.24 27.32 -22.03
C ASP A 583 -19.75 28.17 -20.87
N SER A 584 -19.25 29.35 -21.25
CA SER A 584 -19.02 30.48 -20.37
C SER A 584 -20.36 30.91 -19.77
N ASN A 585 -20.59 30.66 -18.49
CA ASN A 585 -21.26 31.55 -17.52
C ASN A 585 -21.60 30.81 -16.22
N LEU A 586 -20.66 30.71 -15.28
CA LEU A 586 -20.99 30.75 -13.85
C LEU A 586 -19.79 31.27 -13.05
N SER A 587 -20.00 32.39 -12.38
CA SER A 587 -19.00 33.16 -11.65
C SER A 587 -18.59 32.52 -10.32
N SER A 588 -17.27 32.37 -10.14
CA SER A 588 -16.48 32.52 -8.90
C SER A 588 -17.08 32.06 -7.55
N SER A 589 -16.49 31.03 -6.94
CA SER A 589 -15.51 31.16 -5.83
C SER A 589 -15.39 29.88 -4.97
N ASN A 590 -14.15 29.67 -4.53
CA ASN A 590 -13.66 28.85 -3.41
C ASN A 590 -13.35 27.36 -3.59
N THR A 591 -12.17 27.07 -3.07
CA THR A 591 -11.37 25.85 -3.05
C THR A 591 -11.97 24.81 -2.11
N ASP A 592 -12.58 23.77 -2.66
CA ASP A 592 -12.79 22.49 -2.00
C ASP A 592 -12.86 21.43 -3.09
N THR A 593 -11.96 20.44 -3.05
CA THR A 593 -11.86 19.36 -4.04
C THR A 593 -12.96 18.30 -3.92
N THR A 594 -14.17 18.71 -3.50
CA THR A 594 -15.37 17.87 -3.53
C THR A 594 -16.24 18.34 -4.68
N THR A 595 -15.91 17.89 -5.89
CA THR A 595 -16.76 18.11 -7.06
C THR A 595 -18.06 17.34 -6.83
N THR A 596 -19.10 18.03 -6.35
CA THR A 596 -20.48 17.53 -6.42
C THR A 596 -20.89 17.65 -7.89
N THR A 597 -20.48 16.68 -8.70
CA THR A 597 -20.94 16.58 -10.08
C THR A 597 -22.32 15.93 -10.04
N THR A 598 -23.37 16.73 -10.05
CA THR A 598 -24.70 16.25 -10.45
C THR A 598 -24.53 15.66 -11.85
N ILE A 599 -24.65 14.33 -11.98
CA ILE A 599 -24.57 13.64 -13.27
C ILE A 599 -25.82 14.05 -14.07
N THR A 600 -25.75 15.15 -14.80
CA THR A 600 -26.71 15.44 -15.86
C THR A 600 -26.34 14.59 -17.06
N SER A 601 -27.18 13.58 -17.32
CA SER A 601 -27.09 12.69 -18.48
C SER A 601 -27.33 13.46 -19.77
N ASN A 602 -26.32 14.18 -20.26
CA ASN A 602 -26.34 14.72 -21.61
C ASN A 602 -25.96 13.60 -22.57
N SER A 603 -26.99 13.01 -23.18
CA SER A 603 -26.93 12.07 -24.29
C SER A 603 -26.28 12.74 -25.51
N SER A 604 -24.95 12.66 -25.61
CA SER A 604 -24.23 12.72 -26.88
C SER A 604 -23.17 11.63 -26.89
N THR A 605 -23.15 10.85 -27.97
CA THR A 605 -22.36 9.63 -28.16
C THR A 605 -20.92 9.79 -27.70
N SER A 606 -20.59 9.15 -26.58
CA SER A 606 -19.34 9.39 -25.87
C SER A 606 -18.37 8.22 -26.02
N ALA A 607 -17.07 8.52 -26.07
CA ALA A 607 -16.03 7.50 -26.21
C ALA A 607 -16.05 6.58 -24.98
N ALA A 608 -16.42 5.32 -25.18
CA ALA A 608 -16.38 4.30 -24.14
C ALA A 608 -14.94 3.95 -23.77
N LEU A 609 -14.68 3.68 -22.49
CA LEU A 609 -13.42 3.08 -22.06
C LEU A 609 -13.33 1.66 -22.61
N SER A 610 -12.15 1.28 -23.06
CA SER A 610 -11.84 -0.06 -23.57
C SER A 610 -10.90 -0.79 -22.60
N LYS A 611 -10.91 -2.12 -22.65
CA LYS A 611 -10.01 -2.95 -21.86
C LYS A 611 -8.56 -2.51 -22.00
N GLY A 612 -7.89 -2.32 -20.85
CA GLY A 612 -6.51 -1.86 -20.77
C GLY A 612 -6.36 -0.33 -20.65
N ASP A 613 -7.41 0.45 -20.89
CA ASP A 613 -7.36 1.90 -20.71
C ASP A 613 -7.10 2.25 -19.25
N GLU A 614 -6.20 3.20 -19.03
CA GLU A 614 -5.92 3.77 -17.71
C GLU A 614 -7.13 4.59 -17.24
N ILE A 615 -7.58 4.33 -16.01
CA ILE A 615 -8.65 5.07 -15.35
C ILE A 615 -8.01 6.29 -14.69
N LEU A 616 -8.40 7.47 -15.17
CA LEU A 616 -7.82 8.76 -14.83
C LEU A 616 -8.90 9.64 -14.19
N ILE A 617 -8.56 10.22 -13.05
CA ILE A 617 -9.40 11.17 -12.30
C ILE A 617 -8.77 12.56 -12.32
N SER A 618 -9.54 13.60 -11.96
CA SER A 618 -8.94 14.90 -11.69
C SER A 618 -8.63 15.05 -10.20
N TYR A 619 -7.45 15.56 -9.89
CA TYR A 619 -6.99 15.86 -8.52
C TYR A 619 -7.31 17.29 -8.10
N ILE A 620 -7.73 18.11 -9.07
CA ILE A 620 -7.93 19.54 -8.94
C ILE A 620 -9.15 19.97 -9.77
N ASP A 621 -9.59 21.22 -9.62
CA ASP A 621 -10.61 21.78 -10.49
C ASP A 621 -10.07 21.92 -11.93
N GLU A 622 -10.74 21.24 -12.86
CA GLU A 622 -10.39 21.19 -14.28
C GLU A 622 -10.67 22.51 -15.01
N ASN A 623 -11.49 23.38 -14.42
CA ASN A 623 -11.91 24.66 -15.01
C ASN A 623 -10.88 25.78 -14.82
N LEU A 624 -9.88 25.57 -13.96
CA LEU A 624 -8.76 26.49 -13.77
C LEU A 624 -7.95 26.65 -15.06
N SER A 625 -7.24 27.77 -15.20
CA SER A 625 -6.33 27.99 -16.33
C SER A 625 -5.19 26.96 -16.36
N THR A 626 -4.58 26.73 -17.53
CA THR A 626 -3.48 25.75 -17.66
C THR A 626 -2.31 26.04 -16.71
N ASP A 627 -1.98 27.31 -16.51
CA ASP A 627 -0.89 27.72 -15.60
C ASP A 627 -1.25 27.47 -14.13
N GLU A 628 -2.49 27.77 -13.73
CA GLU A 628 -2.98 27.48 -12.38
C GLU A 628 -3.04 25.97 -12.11
N ARG A 629 -3.50 25.17 -13.10
CA ARG A 629 -3.51 23.71 -12.99
C ARG A 629 -2.09 23.17 -12.80
N LYS A 630 -1.14 23.57 -13.66
CA LYS A 630 0.27 23.14 -13.55
C LYS A 630 0.89 23.58 -12.22
N LYS A 631 0.63 24.81 -11.78
CA LYS A 631 1.12 25.32 -10.49
C LYS A 631 0.59 24.48 -9.33
N LYS A 632 -0.72 24.23 -9.24
CA LYS A 632 -1.32 23.41 -8.17
C LYS A 632 -0.78 21.98 -8.16
N LEU A 633 -0.70 21.33 -9.32
CA LEU A 633 -0.17 19.97 -9.43
C LEU A 633 1.30 19.90 -9.02
N LYS A 634 2.11 20.89 -9.38
CA LYS A 634 3.51 20.96 -9.00
C LYS A 634 3.72 21.26 -7.51
N GLU A 635 2.89 22.10 -6.92
CA GLU A 635 2.98 22.47 -5.50
C GLU A 635 2.45 21.36 -4.58
N GLN A 636 1.33 20.74 -4.92
CA GLN A 636 0.65 19.75 -4.08
C GLN A 636 1.07 18.31 -4.37
N TYR A 637 1.21 17.95 -5.65
CA TYR A 637 1.42 16.58 -6.10
C TYR A 637 2.80 16.35 -6.75
N ARG A 638 3.63 17.39 -6.84
CA ARG A 638 5.05 17.33 -7.26
C ARG A 638 5.31 16.77 -8.66
N PHE A 639 4.38 16.93 -9.60
CA PHE A 639 4.57 16.53 -11.00
C PHE A 639 4.11 17.60 -12.00
N ASP A 640 4.63 17.56 -13.23
CA ASP A 640 4.21 18.41 -14.33
C ASP A 640 3.21 17.65 -15.24
N CYS A 641 1.99 18.18 -15.38
CA CYS A 641 0.92 17.50 -16.13
C CYS A 641 1.07 17.67 -17.65
N ASN A 642 1.11 16.54 -18.35
CA ASN A 642 1.27 16.45 -19.81
C ASN A 642 0.00 15.97 -20.54
N CYS A 643 -1.16 15.98 -19.88
CA CYS A 643 -2.42 15.55 -20.51
C CYS A 643 -2.77 16.41 -21.74
N THR A 644 -3.66 15.92 -22.60
CA THR A 644 -4.07 16.60 -23.84
C THR A 644 -4.54 18.04 -23.60
N LYS A 645 -5.25 18.31 -22.49
CA LYS A 645 -5.72 19.65 -22.11
C LYS A 645 -4.59 20.61 -21.69
N CYS A 646 -3.50 20.10 -21.12
CA CYS A 646 -2.33 20.90 -20.71
C CYS A 646 -1.27 21.03 -21.81
N SER A 647 -1.34 20.15 -22.81
CA SER A 647 -0.48 20.11 -23.99
C SER A 647 -1.08 20.85 -25.19
N ALA A 648 -2.40 21.01 -25.23
CA ALA A 648 -3.08 21.91 -26.16
C ALA A 648 -2.66 23.35 -25.86
N LYS A 649 -2.01 23.99 -26.83
CA LYS A 649 -1.58 25.40 -26.77
C LYS A 649 -2.74 26.34 -26.99
#